data_AF-C5DMA1-F1
#
_entry.id   AF-C5DMA1-F1
#
_cell.length_a   1.000
_cell.length_b   1.000
_cell.length_c   1.000
_cell.angle_alpha   90.00
_cell.angle_beta   90.00
_cell.angle_gamma   90.00
#
_symmetry.space_group_name_H-M   'P 1'
#
loop_
_entity.id
_entity.type
_entity.pdbx_description
1 polymer ?
#
loop_
_entity_poly.entity_id
_entity_poly.type
_entity_poly.pdbx_seq_one_letter_code
_entity_poly.pdbx_strand_id
1 'polypeptide(L)'
;MCARMEPRCGEVCEEMSETDAMTEHVSVFTPVGHAGAPLPHDYFQDAEYGNCRSSISSSTQDWCRADPGRCCDNEASGVMSRLPTELKTQITSKLSQYDLVNVARAWPAFREAATASLHEKVVVDAHYSYLKDDCERATYIKTRYNLKKFLQLAATGCEPGAGVGPLVRSFEIVNLPDGMSHAEARALVCGGLPAMTGLSKFYCDIDALALPPQILKLMPNKHELQSLAVNVDLRHMCEDFGRFEQIRKLSVSPFCDSRKLASFLSQILVPGVVENLSTLRMARETASLLKKNATQSLVVTGYMLDNGAARPDASEGQAQGLALLSQLDLDFWKFLDRITAQGTRLSSLTSLEVDDVNVVPEDCGRVARGLALDKLEFLSLTNVREFQVLPAVDYEVRDFTSLALEHLRPSFLLGVAPRLRCLRKLKLDYREPIMDSGPEFLRLLKSDAHTALEELDVSIHWDETKLAMWPSWHALARRYVAAIAAYGASLRKLSLVAYQDSKFYEQPKRIPADLLPQLAACSSLRSLRVHGEFMQLAGSPGSLLPLIAQLRHLQDLDLVGKTAPQHMGLMVVHDGVLDRWYRVIHVAIALARANSSLRLVRVDKCLFECRRDGTVTPRTTDSDAWFDARTRVQMSAGDF
;
A
#
# COMPACT_ATOMS: atom_id res chain seq x y z
N MET A 1 26.82 46.66 -58.21
CA MET A 1 27.90 46.08 -57.38
C MET A 1 27.37 44.73 -56.87
N CYS A 2 27.59 43.58 -57.51
CA CYS A 2 28.86 42.88 -57.84
C CYS A 2 29.78 42.82 -56.59
N ALA A 3 30.27 41.67 -56.10
CA ALA A 3 30.61 40.37 -56.68
C ALA A 3 30.45 39.26 -55.61
N ARG A 4 30.06 38.00 -55.89
CA ARG A 4 30.73 36.90 -56.64
C ARG A 4 31.99 36.33 -55.94
N MET A 5 31.88 35.10 -55.43
CA MET A 5 32.92 34.05 -55.53
C MET A 5 32.31 32.67 -55.23
N GLU A 6 32.21 31.82 -56.25
CA GLU A 6 32.22 30.34 -56.18
C GLU A 6 33.70 29.87 -56.41
N PRO A 7 34.07 28.57 -56.56
CA PRO A 7 33.35 27.28 -56.40
C PRO A 7 34.18 26.18 -55.66
N ARG A 8 33.61 24.99 -55.41
CA ARG A 8 34.03 23.71 -56.06
C ARG A 8 33.27 22.49 -55.55
N CYS A 9 32.83 21.71 -56.52
CA CYS A 9 32.23 20.39 -56.43
C CYS A 9 33.23 19.33 -55.95
N GLY A 10 32.68 18.29 -55.31
CA GLY A 10 33.32 17.02 -55.04
C GLY A 10 32.26 16.05 -54.55
N GLU A 11 31.52 15.45 -55.48
CA GLU A 11 30.73 14.26 -55.22
C GLU A 11 31.66 13.11 -54.80
N VAL A 12 31.37 12.49 -53.65
CA VAL A 12 31.52 11.04 -53.49
C VAL A 12 30.26 10.57 -52.78
N CYS A 13 29.43 9.85 -53.53
CA CYS A 13 28.42 8.98 -52.96
C CYS A 13 29.15 7.80 -52.31
N GLU A 14 29.20 7.76 -50.98
CA GLU A 14 29.44 6.51 -50.26
C GLU A 14 28.09 6.05 -49.70
N GLU A 15 27.55 5.00 -50.32
CA GLU A 15 26.55 4.12 -49.72
C GLU A 15 27.12 3.58 -48.40
N MET A 16 26.82 4.26 -47.29
CA MET A 16 27.05 3.70 -45.97
C MET A 16 26.04 2.58 -45.75
N SER A 17 26.54 1.35 -45.79
CA SER A 17 25.79 0.13 -45.47
C SER A 17 25.02 0.29 -44.15
N GLU A 18 23.77 -0.15 -44.13
CA GLU A 18 22.87 -0.23 -42.97
C GLU A 18 23.38 -1.14 -41.82
N THR A 19 24.63 -1.59 -41.87
CA THR A 19 25.21 -2.55 -40.93
C THR A 19 26.15 -1.96 -39.88
N ASP A 20 26.43 -0.65 -39.87
CA ASP A 20 27.46 -0.08 -38.98
C ASP A 20 26.95 0.94 -37.94
N ALA A 21 25.65 0.95 -37.64
CA ALA A 21 25.06 1.78 -36.58
C ALA A 21 24.80 1.02 -35.24
N MET A 22 25.39 -0.17 -35.05
CA MET A 22 25.07 -1.09 -33.94
C MET A 22 26.18 -1.29 -32.91
N THR A 23 27.29 -0.55 -33.00
CA THR A 23 28.49 -0.74 -32.15
C THR A 23 28.73 0.32 -31.08
N GLU A 24 27.92 1.39 -30.98
CA GLU A 24 28.03 2.40 -29.90
C GLU A 24 26.80 2.57 -29.00
N HIS A 25 25.79 1.72 -29.11
CA HIS A 25 24.56 1.87 -28.34
C HIS A 25 24.25 0.67 -27.46
N VAL A 26 24.35 0.92 -26.15
CA VAL A 26 23.71 0.12 -25.09
C VAL A 26 22.29 -0.23 -25.54
N SER A 27 22.15 -1.50 -25.85
CA SER A 27 21.04 -2.15 -26.53
C SER A 27 19.66 -1.80 -25.99
N VAL A 28 18.67 -1.67 -26.88
CA VAL A 28 17.21 -1.72 -26.59
C VAL A 28 16.83 -2.91 -25.69
N PHE A 29 17.71 -3.89 -25.54
CA PHE A 29 17.59 -5.09 -24.73
C PHE A 29 18.43 -5.09 -23.44
N THR A 30 19.01 -4.00 -22.94
CA THR A 30 19.58 -4.03 -21.56
C THR A 30 18.47 -4.03 -20.51
N PRO A 31 18.58 -4.83 -19.43
CA PRO A 31 17.62 -4.75 -18.34
C PRO A 31 17.60 -3.31 -17.84
N VAL A 32 16.43 -2.69 -17.89
CA VAL A 32 16.13 -1.38 -17.31
C VAL A 32 16.15 -1.54 -15.78
N GLY A 33 17.30 -1.90 -15.20
CA GLY A 33 17.39 -2.31 -13.80
C GLY A 33 18.78 -2.23 -13.16
N HIS A 34 19.87 -2.41 -13.90
CA HIS A 34 21.22 -2.37 -13.31
C HIS A 34 22.27 -1.90 -14.33
N ALA A 35 22.42 -0.58 -14.46
CA ALA A 35 23.74 0.02 -14.69
C ALA A 35 24.28 0.46 -13.32
N GLY A 36 24.39 -0.49 -12.38
CA GLY A 36 25.41 -0.38 -11.36
C GLY A 36 26.74 -0.66 -12.05
N ALA A 37 27.82 0.00 -11.64
CA ALA A 37 29.16 -0.28 -12.12
C ALA A 37 29.38 -1.80 -12.25
N PRO A 38 30.13 -2.28 -13.27
CA PRO A 38 30.53 -3.68 -13.30
C PRO A 38 31.08 -4.03 -11.93
N LEU A 39 30.57 -5.11 -11.33
CA LEU A 39 31.22 -5.68 -10.15
C LEU A 39 32.71 -5.76 -10.48
N PRO A 40 33.60 -5.19 -9.67
CA PRO A 40 35.03 -5.38 -9.87
C PRO A 40 35.25 -6.88 -10.01
N HIS A 41 35.91 -7.29 -11.09
CA HIS A 41 36.28 -8.69 -11.36
C HIS A 41 37.19 -9.28 -10.25
N ASP A 42 37.45 -8.54 -9.19
CA ASP A 42 38.40 -8.84 -8.12
C ASP A 42 37.76 -9.60 -6.94
N TYR A 43 36.43 -9.76 -6.87
CA TYR A 43 35.79 -10.46 -5.73
C TYR A 43 35.88 -11.99 -5.78
N PHE A 44 36.44 -12.56 -6.85
CA PHE A 44 36.68 -14.01 -6.99
C PHE A 44 38.16 -14.40 -7.06
N GLN A 45 39.11 -13.48 -6.78
CA GLN A 45 40.55 -13.79 -6.89
C GLN A 45 41.23 -14.27 -5.59
N ASP A 46 40.60 -14.16 -4.42
CA ASP A 46 41.21 -14.59 -3.15
C ASP A 46 40.65 -15.93 -2.63
N ALA A 47 40.72 -16.97 -3.47
CA ALA A 47 40.74 -18.34 -3.00
C ALA A 47 41.99 -19.02 -3.56
N GLU A 48 43.01 -19.09 -2.72
CA GLU A 48 44.29 -19.75 -2.95
C GLU A 48 44.11 -21.16 -3.56
N TYR A 49 44.29 -21.27 -4.87
CA TYR A 49 44.87 -22.46 -5.48
C TYR A 49 46.15 -22.02 -6.19
N GLY A 50 47.27 -22.40 -5.59
CA GLY A 50 48.58 -21.91 -5.95
C GLY A 50 49.04 -22.26 -7.37
N ASN A 51 49.89 -21.38 -7.87
CA ASN A 51 50.95 -21.59 -8.87
C ASN A 51 50.55 -22.14 -10.25
N CYS A 52 50.39 -21.22 -11.20
CA CYS A 52 51.25 -21.18 -12.40
C CYS A 52 51.24 -19.77 -13.02
N ARG A 53 52.35 -19.03 -12.84
CA ARG A 53 52.66 -17.81 -13.58
C ARG A 53 53.18 -18.19 -14.98
N SER A 54 52.37 -17.97 -16.01
CA SER A 54 52.84 -17.54 -17.34
C SER A 54 51.66 -17.17 -18.23
N SER A 55 51.85 -16.10 -19.01
CA SER A 55 51.05 -15.58 -20.14
C SER A 55 49.68 -14.94 -19.84
N ILE A 56 49.72 -13.64 -19.54
CA ILE A 56 48.66 -12.68 -19.84
C ILE A 56 48.94 -12.13 -21.24
N SER A 57 48.10 -12.49 -22.21
CA SER A 57 47.66 -11.63 -23.33
C SER A 57 46.66 -12.39 -24.21
N SER A 58 45.53 -11.75 -24.54
CA SER A 58 44.54 -12.10 -25.57
C SER A 58 43.78 -13.43 -25.44
N SER A 59 42.57 -13.41 -24.87
CA SER A 59 41.59 -14.50 -25.08
C SER A 59 40.13 -14.07 -24.88
N THR A 60 39.75 -12.91 -25.42
CA THR A 60 38.32 -12.51 -25.54
C THR A 60 37.92 -12.16 -26.97
N GLN A 61 38.74 -12.53 -27.97
CA GLN A 61 38.46 -12.29 -29.39
C GLN A 61 38.14 -13.55 -30.22
N ASP A 62 38.07 -14.75 -29.61
CA ASP A 62 37.94 -16.00 -30.38
C ASP A 62 36.60 -16.75 -30.23
N TRP A 63 35.51 -16.06 -29.88
CA TRP A 63 34.15 -16.64 -29.96
C TRP A 63 33.39 -16.26 -31.25
N CYS A 64 34.04 -15.58 -32.19
CA CYS A 64 33.49 -15.27 -33.51
C CYS A 64 34.45 -15.66 -34.65
N ARG A 65 34.88 -16.93 -34.70
CA ARG A 65 35.25 -17.56 -35.96
C ARG A 65 34.47 -18.85 -36.11
N ALA A 66 33.39 -18.73 -36.87
CA ALA A 66 32.66 -19.86 -37.40
C ALA A 66 33.62 -20.70 -38.26
N ASP A 67 33.85 -21.93 -37.83
CA ASP A 67 34.46 -22.98 -38.63
C ASP A 67 33.36 -23.52 -39.57
N PRO A 68 33.49 -23.43 -40.92
CA PRO A 68 32.44 -23.80 -41.86
C PRO A 68 32.39 -25.33 -42.07
N GLY A 69 32.34 -26.10 -40.99
CA GLY A 69 32.61 -27.53 -41.09
C GLY A 69 32.26 -28.37 -39.87
N ARG A 70 31.09 -28.19 -39.23
CA ARG A 70 30.49 -29.23 -38.38
C ARG A 70 28.98 -29.06 -38.24
N CYS A 71 28.25 -29.83 -39.03
CA CYS A 71 26.79 -29.90 -39.04
C CYS A 71 26.26 -30.75 -37.88
N CYS A 72 26.10 -30.22 -36.67
CA CYS A 72 25.34 -30.91 -35.59
C CYS A 72 24.57 -29.98 -34.61
N ASP A 73 24.38 -28.67 -34.84
CA ASP A 73 23.73 -27.79 -33.83
C ASP A 73 22.49 -26.98 -34.30
N ASN A 74 21.93 -27.24 -35.49
CA ASN A 74 20.84 -26.40 -36.03
C ASN A 74 19.40 -26.91 -35.82
N GLU A 75 19.17 -28.11 -35.29
CA GLU A 75 17.81 -28.63 -35.17
C GLU A 75 17.01 -27.96 -34.04
N ALA A 76 17.63 -27.72 -32.87
CA ALA A 76 16.94 -27.08 -31.74
C ALA A 76 16.58 -25.60 -32.03
N SER A 77 17.46 -24.88 -32.72
CA SER A 77 17.22 -23.50 -33.19
C SER A 77 16.11 -23.46 -34.26
N GLY A 78 16.04 -24.48 -35.13
CA GLY A 78 14.97 -24.67 -36.10
C GLY A 78 13.60 -24.97 -35.48
N VAL A 79 13.54 -25.69 -34.35
CA VAL A 79 12.28 -25.98 -33.65
C VAL A 79 11.74 -24.75 -32.93
N MET A 80 12.59 -23.99 -32.22
CA MET A 80 12.19 -22.79 -31.47
C MET A 80 11.70 -21.66 -32.38
N SER A 81 12.30 -21.52 -33.56
CA SER A 81 11.89 -20.52 -34.55
C SER A 81 10.50 -20.81 -35.15
N ARG A 82 10.13 -22.11 -35.27
CA ARG A 82 8.84 -22.60 -35.80
C ARG A 82 7.69 -22.64 -34.79
N LEU A 83 7.94 -22.31 -33.52
CA LEU A 83 6.85 -22.25 -32.53
C LEU A 83 5.82 -21.18 -32.93
N PRO A 84 4.51 -21.49 -32.87
CA PRO A 84 3.45 -20.51 -33.00
C PRO A 84 3.61 -19.34 -32.03
N THR A 85 3.18 -18.15 -32.45
CA THR A 85 3.28 -16.91 -31.65
C THR A 85 2.59 -17.05 -30.30
N GLU A 86 1.52 -17.83 -30.21
CA GLU A 86 0.78 -18.13 -28.98
C GLU A 86 1.67 -18.89 -27.99
N LEU A 87 2.42 -19.90 -28.44
CA LEU A 87 3.35 -20.65 -27.59
C LEU A 87 4.53 -19.79 -27.17
N LYS A 88 5.06 -18.96 -28.07
CA LYS A 88 6.12 -18.00 -27.74
C LYS A 88 5.67 -17.04 -26.64
N THR A 89 4.45 -16.50 -26.78
CA THR A 89 3.84 -15.60 -25.80
C THR A 89 3.59 -16.32 -24.47
N GLN A 90 3.12 -17.57 -24.49
CA GLN A 90 2.95 -18.36 -23.27
C GLN A 90 4.27 -18.65 -22.56
N ILE A 91 5.32 -19.00 -23.30
CA ILE A 91 6.66 -19.22 -22.72
C ILE A 91 7.17 -17.90 -22.12
N THR A 92 7.15 -16.82 -22.90
CA THR A 92 7.60 -15.51 -22.42
C THR A 92 6.75 -15.02 -21.25
N SER A 93 5.47 -15.42 -21.14
CA SER A 93 4.57 -15.14 -20.01
C SER A 93 4.96 -15.82 -18.68
N LYS A 94 5.96 -16.71 -18.69
CA LYS A 94 6.48 -17.40 -17.48
C LYS A 94 7.90 -17.01 -17.06
N LEU A 95 8.61 -16.25 -17.88
CA LEU A 95 9.99 -15.82 -17.65
C LEU A 95 10.13 -14.57 -16.74
N SER A 96 11.26 -14.44 -16.04
CA SER A 96 11.58 -13.19 -15.31
C SER A 96 11.99 -12.06 -16.28
N GLN A 97 12.05 -10.81 -15.81
CA GLN A 97 12.56 -9.70 -16.63
C GLN A 97 13.99 -9.95 -17.15
N TYR A 98 14.82 -10.67 -16.37
CA TYR A 98 16.20 -11.00 -16.75
C TYR A 98 16.24 -12.06 -17.83
N ASP A 99 15.42 -13.10 -17.68
CA ASP A 99 15.29 -14.18 -18.66
C ASP A 99 14.71 -13.65 -19.97
N LEU A 100 13.72 -12.74 -19.91
CA LEU A 100 13.13 -12.10 -21.08
C LEU A 100 14.16 -11.32 -21.89
N VAL A 101 15.01 -10.55 -21.21
CA VAL A 101 16.13 -9.84 -21.85
C VAL A 101 17.08 -10.81 -22.54
N ASN A 102 17.47 -11.87 -21.83
CA ASN A 102 18.40 -12.86 -22.36
C ASN A 102 17.80 -13.60 -23.55
N VAL A 103 16.53 -13.97 -23.49
CA VAL A 103 15.79 -14.63 -24.59
C VAL A 103 15.66 -13.70 -25.80
N ALA A 104 15.32 -12.42 -25.60
CA ALA A 104 15.22 -11.45 -26.69
C ALA A 104 16.55 -11.22 -27.42
N ARG A 105 17.67 -11.33 -26.69
CA ARG A 105 19.03 -11.22 -27.23
C ARG A 105 19.48 -12.49 -27.94
N ALA A 106 19.31 -13.64 -27.29
CA ALA A 106 19.81 -14.92 -27.78
C ALA A 106 19.00 -15.44 -28.96
N TRP A 107 17.67 -15.27 -28.94
CA TRP A 107 16.75 -15.88 -29.91
C TRP A 107 15.88 -14.83 -30.62
N PRO A 108 16.28 -14.39 -31.84
CA PRO A 108 15.52 -13.39 -32.61
C PRO A 108 14.04 -13.76 -32.82
N ALA A 109 13.73 -15.05 -32.94
CA ALA A 109 12.37 -15.55 -33.13
C ALA A 109 11.43 -15.32 -31.93
N PHE A 110 11.99 -15.07 -30.73
CA PHE A 110 11.24 -14.73 -29.51
C PHE A 110 11.23 -13.24 -29.20
N ARG A 111 11.98 -12.44 -29.96
CA ARG A 111 12.23 -11.02 -29.64
C ARG A 111 10.96 -10.22 -29.47
N GLU A 112 9.99 -10.37 -30.37
CA GLU A 112 8.72 -9.65 -30.31
C GLU A 112 7.90 -10.05 -29.08
N ALA A 113 7.69 -11.36 -28.87
CA ALA A 113 6.95 -11.88 -27.71
C ALA A 113 7.61 -11.51 -26.37
N ALA A 114 8.94 -11.54 -26.32
CA ALA A 114 9.71 -11.16 -25.14
C ALA A 114 9.63 -9.65 -24.88
N THR A 115 9.68 -8.83 -25.93
CA THR A 115 9.56 -7.36 -25.83
C THR A 115 8.16 -6.97 -25.35
N ALA A 116 7.11 -7.58 -25.91
CA ALA A 116 5.73 -7.38 -25.45
C ALA A 116 5.59 -7.76 -23.97
N SER A 117 6.10 -8.93 -23.59
CA SER A 117 6.07 -9.42 -22.20
C SER A 117 6.84 -8.52 -21.23
N LEU A 118 7.92 -7.90 -21.67
CA LEU A 118 8.75 -7.01 -20.87
C LEU A 118 8.08 -5.64 -20.63
N HIS A 119 7.29 -5.15 -21.58
CA HIS A 119 6.64 -3.85 -21.44
C HIS A 119 5.18 -3.93 -21.00
N GLU A 120 4.59 -5.13 -20.94
CA GLU A 120 3.19 -5.33 -20.55
C GLU A 120 2.85 -4.76 -19.16
N LYS A 121 3.70 -5.05 -18.17
CA LYS A 121 3.57 -4.54 -16.80
C LYS A 121 4.87 -3.88 -16.35
N VAL A 122 4.82 -2.56 -16.16
CA VAL A 122 5.97 -1.75 -15.73
C VAL A 122 5.70 -1.18 -14.34
N VAL A 123 6.61 -1.44 -13.41
CA VAL A 123 6.52 -1.01 -12.01
C VAL A 123 7.73 -0.14 -11.69
N VAL A 124 7.50 1.10 -11.25
CA VAL A 124 8.54 1.99 -10.75
C VAL A 124 8.62 1.83 -9.23
N ASP A 125 9.71 1.21 -8.76
CA ASP A 125 9.94 0.97 -7.34
C ASP A 125 11.44 1.03 -7.02
N ALA A 126 11.87 2.13 -6.41
CA ALA A 126 13.24 2.30 -5.94
C ALA A 126 13.68 1.22 -4.94
N HIS A 127 12.74 0.68 -4.15
CA HIS A 127 13.00 -0.31 -3.10
C HIS A 127 12.87 -1.77 -3.58
N TYR A 128 12.66 -1.97 -4.89
CA TYR A 128 12.62 -3.31 -5.47
C TYR A 128 13.97 -4.02 -5.28
N SER A 129 13.93 -5.33 -5.02
CA SER A 129 15.11 -6.19 -5.00
C SER A 129 14.75 -7.55 -5.59
N TYR A 130 15.60 -8.06 -6.50
CA TYR A 130 15.39 -9.36 -7.13
C TYR A 130 15.58 -10.53 -6.15
N LEU A 131 16.17 -10.27 -4.98
CA LEU A 131 16.36 -11.24 -3.90
C LEU A 131 15.09 -11.42 -3.03
N LYS A 132 13.99 -10.72 -3.34
CA LYS A 132 12.70 -10.92 -2.68
C LYS A 132 11.97 -12.08 -3.37
N ASP A 133 11.72 -13.17 -2.64
CA ASP A 133 11.12 -14.42 -3.15
C ASP A 133 9.67 -14.27 -3.67
N ASP A 134 8.97 -13.17 -3.34
CA ASP A 134 7.53 -12.99 -3.62
C ASP A 134 7.23 -11.92 -4.69
N CYS A 135 8.19 -11.56 -5.54
CA CYS A 135 7.95 -10.49 -6.52
C CYS A 135 7.01 -10.92 -7.64
N GLU A 136 5.97 -10.12 -7.86
CA GLU A 136 5.11 -10.26 -9.02
C GLU A 136 5.93 -10.12 -10.31
N ARG A 137 5.48 -10.82 -11.33
CA ARG A 137 6.11 -10.79 -12.64
C ARG A 137 5.84 -9.43 -13.30
N ALA A 138 6.83 -8.55 -13.25
CA ALA A 138 6.80 -7.22 -13.83
C ALA A 138 8.21 -6.78 -14.23
N THR A 139 8.28 -5.73 -15.04
CA THR A 139 9.52 -5.01 -15.30
C THR A 139 9.67 -3.88 -14.30
N TYR A 140 10.68 -3.99 -13.45
CA TYR A 140 10.90 -3.07 -12.35
C TYR A 140 11.94 -2.00 -12.72
N ILE A 141 11.54 -0.74 -12.64
CA ILE A 141 12.37 0.43 -12.85
C ILE A 141 12.78 1.03 -11.51
N LYS A 142 14.08 0.97 -11.19
CA LYS A 142 14.62 1.50 -9.93
C LYS A 142 15.25 2.88 -10.03
N THR A 143 15.86 3.20 -11.18
CA THR A 143 16.75 4.36 -11.31
C THR A 143 16.10 5.48 -12.11
N ARG A 144 16.48 6.73 -11.79
CA ARG A 144 16.02 7.93 -12.49
C ARG A 144 16.32 7.88 -13.99
N TYR A 145 17.52 7.43 -14.35
CA TYR A 145 17.95 7.29 -15.75
C TYR A 145 17.02 6.36 -16.54
N ASN A 146 16.73 5.19 -15.95
CA ASN A 146 15.90 4.15 -16.55
C ASN A 146 14.45 4.61 -16.73
N LEU A 147 13.88 5.30 -15.74
CA LEU A 147 12.54 5.87 -15.83
C LEU A 147 12.45 6.91 -16.95
N LYS A 148 13.41 7.83 -17.02
CA LYS A 148 13.47 8.85 -18.06
C LYS A 148 13.56 8.21 -19.46
N LYS A 149 14.43 7.21 -19.63
CA LYS A 149 14.59 6.50 -20.91
C LYS A 149 13.32 5.75 -21.30
N PHE A 150 12.70 5.03 -20.37
CA PHE A 150 11.44 4.33 -20.63
C PHE A 150 10.33 5.28 -21.08
N LEU A 151 10.12 6.39 -20.36
CA LEU A 151 9.08 7.36 -20.71
C LEU A 151 9.37 8.09 -22.03
N GLN A 152 10.65 8.33 -22.35
CA GLN A 152 11.05 8.81 -23.67
C GLN A 152 10.74 7.80 -24.77
N LEU A 153 11.10 6.52 -24.58
CA LEU A 153 10.81 5.45 -25.54
C LEU A 153 9.31 5.24 -25.75
N ALA A 154 8.52 5.35 -24.68
CA ALA A 154 7.07 5.31 -24.76
C ALA A 154 6.54 6.49 -25.59
N ALA A 155 7.08 7.70 -25.38
CA ALA A 155 6.66 8.92 -26.07
C ALA A 155 7.09 9.00 -27.55
N THR A 156 8.22 8.39 -27.94
CA THR A 156 8.79 8.48 -29.30
C THR A 156 8.01 7.69 -30.38
N GLY A 157 6.94 6.98 -30.01
CA GLY A 157 6.14 6.13 -30.89
C GLY A 157 5.04 6.81 -31.70
N CYS A 158 5.27 8.01 -32.28
CA CYS A 158 4.27 8.68 -33.12
C CYS A 158 4.03 7.99 -34.49
N GLU A 159 4.81 6.95 -34.84
CA GLU A 159 4.54 6.05 -35.96
C GLU A 159 3.79 4.80 -35.44
N PRO A 160 2.64 4.42 -36.03
CA PRO A 160 1.88 3.25 -35.60
C PRO A 160 2.71 1.97 -35.76
N GLY A 161 3.14 1.39 -34.63
CA GLY A 161 3.81 0.08 -34.57
C GLY A 161 5.28 0.10 -34.09
N ALA A 162 5.92 1.25 -33.90
CA ALA A 162 7.35 1.32 -33.58
C ALA A 162 7.68 1.70 -32.12
N GLY A 163 6.70 2.18 -31.33
CA GLY A 163 6.90 2.57 -29.93
C GLY A 163 6.58 1.47 -28.92
N VAL A 164 7.19 1.54 -27.73
CA VAL A 164 6.86 0.62 -26.62
C VAL A 164 5.56 0.99 -25.91
N GLY A 165 5.06 2.22 -26.08
CA GLY A 165 3.84 2.73 -25.43
C GLY A 165 2.61 1.82 -25.59
N PRO A 166 2.23 1.41 -26.81
CA PRO A 166 1.09 0.51 -27.05
C PRO A 166 1.21 -0.87 -26.36
N LEU A 167 2.42 -1.31 -26.01
CA LEU A 167 2.64 -2.58 -25.30
C LEU A 167 2.35 -2.47 -23.81
N VAL A 168 2.32 -1.26 -23.25
CA VAL A 168 2.12 -1.02 -21.81
C VAL A 168 0.64 -1.18 -21.46
N ARG A 169 0.31 -2.29 -20.79
CA ARG A 169 -1.04 -2.55 -20.27
C ARG A 169 -1.21 -2.11 -18.82
N SER A 170 -0.14 -2.17 -18.04
CA SER A 170 -0.11 -1.77 -16.64
C SER A 170 1.10 -0.91 -16.35
N PHE A 171 0.85 0.29 -15.82
CA PHE A 171 1.89 1.20 -15.36
C PHE A 171 1.65 1.56 -13.90
N GLU A 172 2.60 1.19 -13.05
CA GLU A 172 2.52 1.35 -11.60
C GLU A 172 3.72 2.18 -11.10
N ILE A 173 3.46 3.21 -10.29
CA ILE A 173 4.48 4.02 -9.62
C ILE A 173 4.30 3.83 -8.12
N VAL A 174 5.17 3.04 -7.49
CA VAL A 174 5.13 2.70 -6.06
C VAL A 174 6.11 3.56 -5.28
N ASN A 175 7.37 3.61 -5.70
CA ASN A 175 8.39 4.46 -5.09
C ASN A 175 9.18 5.15 -6.20
N LEU A 176 9.27 6.47 -6.15
CA LEU A 176 10.10 7.21 -7.10
C LEU A 176 11.58 6.89 -6.91
N PRO A 177 12.38 6.84 -7.99
CA PRO A 177 13.82 6.69 -7.89
C PRO A 177 14.50 7.76 -7.03
N ASP A 178 15.54 7.38 -6.29
CA ASP A 178 16.33 8.30 -5.48
C ASP A 178 16.84 9.50 -6.29
N GLY A 179 16.71 10.69 -5.71
CA GLY A 179 17.18 11.95 -6.32
C GLY A 179 16.33 12.46 -7.49
N MET A 180 15.15 11.87 -7.77
CA MET A 180 14.17 12.42 -8.69
C MET A 180 13.20 13.36 -7.96
N SER A 181 12.99 14.56 -8.51
CA SER A 181 11.98 15.49 -7.95
C SER A 181 10.56 15.11 -8.41
N HIS A 182 9.54 15.38 -7.59
CA HIS A 182 8.15 15.19 -8.00
C HIS A 182 7.77 16.00 -9.26
N ALA A 183 8.34 17.21 -9.42
CA ALA A 183 8.09 18.03 -10.60
C ALA A 183 8.64 17.39 -11.88
N GLU A 184 9.86 16.82 -11.82
CA GLU A 184 10.45 16.08 -12.93
C GLU A 184 9.66 14.81 -13.25
N ALA A 185 9.34 14.01 -12.23
CA ALA A 185 8.55 12.79 -12.39
C ALA A 185 7.20 13.10 -13.05
N ARG A 186 6.50 14.14 -12.59
CA ARG A 186 5.25 14.63 -13.16
C ARG A 186 5.41 14.99 -14.64
N ALA A 187 6.42 15.77 -14.99
CA ALA A 187 6.65 16.18 -16.38
C ALA A 187 6.89 14.98 -17.31
N LEU A 188 7.69 14.01 -16.85
CA LEU A 188 7.96 12.79 -17.62
C LEU A 188 6.70 11.92 -17.79
N VAL A 189 5.94 11.71 -16.71
CA VAL A 189 4.71 10.93 -16.76
C VAL A 189 3.67 11.60 -17.67
N CYS A 190 3.46 12.91 -17.53
CA CYS A 190 2.55 13.66 -18.41
C CYS A 190 2.97 13.59 -19.89
N GLY A 191 4.27 13.50 -20.19
CA GLY A 191 4.78 13.38 -21.55
C GLY A 191 4.65 11.96 -22.15
N GLY A 192 4.86 10.91 -21.36
CA GLY A 192 4.85 9.53 -21.84
C GLY A 192 3.47 8.84 -21.80
N LEU A 193 2.63 9.21 -20.83
CA LEU A 193 1.33 8.55 -20.60
C LEU A 193 0.39 8.57 -21.83
N PRO A 194 0.25 9.67 -22.60
CA PRO A 194 -0.65 9.68 -23.76
C PRO A 194 -0.32 8.64 -24.84
N ALA A 195 0.94 8.19 -24.91
CA ALA A 195 1.38 7.20 -25.89
C ALA A 195 1.13 5.75 -25.44
N MET A 196 0.70 5.54 -24.20
CA MET A 196 0.42 4.21 -23.65
C MET A 196 -0.99 3.74 -24.04
N THR A 197 -1.27 3.59 -25.33
CA THR A 197 -2.63 3.30 -25.81
C THR A 197 -3.17 1.95 -25.32
N GLY A 198 -2.34 0.97 -25.00
CA GLY A 198 -2.78 -0.31 -24.42
C GLY A 198 -3.15 -0.27 -22.93
N LEU A 199 -3.11 0.89 -22.28
CA LEU A 199 -3.20 1.01 -20.83
C LEU A 199 -4.58 0.64 -20.29
N SER A 200 -4.62 -0.41 -19.48
CA SER A 200 -5.83 -0.89 -18.79
C SER A 200 -5.76 -0.71 -17.26
N LYS A 201 -4.54 -0.59 -16.71
CA LYS A 201 -4.27 -0.32 -15.29
C LYS A 201 -3.27 0.81 -15.13
N PHE A 202 -3.67 1.84 -14.39
CA PHE A 202 -2.79 2.89 -13.92
C PHE A 202 -2.81 2.95 -12.39
N TYR A 203 -1.63 2.86 -11.77
CA TYR A 203 -1.47 2.98 -10.32
C TYR A 203 -0.37 3.98 -9.98
N CYS A 204 -0.69 4.95 -9.13
CA CYS A 204 0.27 5.88 -8.58
C CYS A 204 0.06 5.97 -7.07
N ASP A 205 1.05 5.52 -6.30
CA ASP A 205 0.96 5.50 -4.85
C ASP A 205 0.91 6.93 -4.26
N ILE A 206 0.33 7.01 -3.06
CA ILE A 206 0.05 8.25 -2.32
C ILE A 206 1.35 8.96 -1.95
N ASP A 207 2.36 8.18 -1.54
CA ASP A 207 3.67 8.71 -1.13
C ASP A 207 4.61 8.93 -2.32
N ALA A 208 4.27 8.40 -3.51
CA ALA A 208 5.14 8.45 -4.67
C ALA A 208 5.04 9.78 -5.42
N LEU A 209 3.84 10.20 -5.84
CA LEU A 209 3.70 11.35 -6.74
C LEU A 209 2.29 11.94 -6.76
N ALA A 210 2.14 13.18 -6.31
CA ALA A 210 0.93 13.95 -6.56
C ALA A 210 0.86 14.41 -8.02
N LEU A 211 -0.14 13.92 -8.75
CA LEU A 211 -0.42 14.25 -10.15
C LEU A 211 -1.43 15.39 -10.26
N PRO A 212 -1.28 16.26 -11.28
CA PRO A 212 -2.24 17.31 -11.54
C PRO A 212 -3.54 16.69 -12.12
N PRO A 213 -4.73 17.25 -11.85
CA PRO A 213 -6.00 16.73 -12.38
C PRO A 213 -6.05 16.59 -13.90
N GLN A 214 -5.26 17.39 -14.62
CA GLN A 214 -5.10 17.33 -16.07
C GLN A 214 -4.58 15.96 -16.55
N ILE A 215 -3.92 15.17 -15.69
CA ILE A 215 -3.46 13.82 -16.05
C ILE A 215 -4.63 12.94 -16.51
N LEU A 216 -5.82 13.13 -15.92
CA LEU A 216 -7.02 12.36 -16.28
C LEU A 216 -7.51 12.71 -17.70
N LYS A 217 -7.25 13.94 -18.17
CA LYS A 217 -7.51 14.32 -19.55
C LYS A 217 -6.56 13.59 -20.50
N LEU A 218 -5.30 13.43 -20.09
CA LEU A 218 -4.21 12.81 -20.85
C LEU A 218 -4.25 11.27 -20.85
N MET A 219 -5.09 10.65 -20.00
CA MET A 219 -5.23 9.19 -19.96
C MET A 219 -5.68 8.67 -21.34
N PRO A 220 -4.89 7.79 -21.98
CA PRO A 220 -5.30 7.15 -23.23
C PRO A 220 -6.44 6.15 -22.98
N ASN A 221 -7.21 5.83 -24.03
CA ASN A 221 -8.19 4.75 -24.05
C ASN A 221 -9.05 4.60 -22.77
N LYS A 222 -9.61 5.71 -22.28
CA LYS A 222 -10.41 5.77 -21.02
C LYS A 222 -11.56 4.76 -20.94
N HIS A 223 -12.07 4.32 -22.09
CA HIS A 223 -13.13 3.31 -22.19
C HIS A 223 -12.62 1.88 -21.93
N GLU A 224 -11.33 1.59 -22.10
CA GLU A 224 -10.72 0.28 -21.81
C GLU A 224 -10.11 0.22 -20.41
N LEU A 225 -9.91 1.37 -19.76
CA LEU A 225 -9.30 1.45 -18.44
C LEU A 225 -10.18 0.78 -17.37
N GLN A 226 -9.63 -0.24 -16.70
CA GLN A 226 -10.34 -1.03 -15.68
C GLN A 226 -9.91 -0.69 -14.26
N SER A 227 -8.65 -0.29 -14.08
CA SER A 227 -8.09 0.07 -12.77
C SER A 227 -7.47 1.46 -12.84
N LEU A 228 -7.97 2.35 -11.99
CA LEU A 228 -7.49 3.71 -11.85
C LEU A 228 -7.22 4.00 -10.38
N ALA A 229 -5.95 3.94 -9.99
CA ALA A 229 -5.50 4.42 -8.70
C ALA A 229 -4.68 5.68 -8.91
N VAL A 230 -5.30 6.82 -8.63
CA VAL A 230 -4.74 8.13 -8.93
C VAL A 230 -4.55 8.96 -7.69
N ASN A 231 -3.32 9.44 -7.56
CA ASN A 231 -2.98 10.50 -6.65
C ASN A 231 -3.18 11.84 -7.35
N VAL A 232 -4.41 12.33 -7.37
CA VAL A 232 -4.77 13.62 -7.99
C VAL A 232 -4.99 14.66 -6.92
N ASP A 233 -4.29 15.79 -7.06
CA ASP A 233 -4.49 16.96 -6.22
C ASP A 233 -5.86 17.60 -6.52
N LEU A 234 -6.89 17.18 -5.77
CA LEU A 234 -8.26 17.70 -5.89
C LEU A 234 -8.41 19.13 -5.37
N ARG A 235 -7.35 19.84 -4.94
CA ARG A 235 -7.47 21.27 -4.62
C ARG A 235 -7.91 22.07 -5.84
N HIS A 236 -7.43 21.68 -7.01
CA HIS A 236 -7.77 22.26 -8.30
C HIS A 236 -8.82 21.40 -8.98
N MET A 237 -9.99 21.97 -9.27
CA MET A 237 -11.04 21.26 -9.98
C MET A 237 -10.69 21.08 -11.45
N CYS A 238 -11.00 19.90 -12.00
CA CYS A 238 -10.97 19.65 -13.43
C CYS A 238 -12.42 19.71 -13.94
N GLU A 239 -12.70 20.64 -14.84
CA GLU A 239 -14.09 20.94 -15.26
C GLU A 239 -14.74 19.84 -16.10
N ASP A 240 -13.94 19.01 -16.79
CA ASP A 240 -14.37 17.77 -17.47
C ASP A 240 -13.12 16.98 -17.89
N PHE A 241 -12.99 15.72 -17.49
CA PHE A 241 -11.89 14.84 -17.92
C PHE A 241 -12.34 13.66 -18.77
N GLY A 242 -13.56 13.69 -19.30
CA GLY A 242 -14.15 12.60 -20.08
C GLY A 242 -14.62 11.43 -19.23
N ARG A 243 -15.26 10.46 -19.88
CA ARG A 243 -15.89 9.31 -19.21
C ARG A 243 -14.95 8.12 -19.13
N PHE A 244 -14.96 7.47 -17.97
CA PHE A 244 -14.39 6.15 -17.77
C PHE A 244 -15.54 5.16 -17.59
N GLU A 245 -15.68 4.19 -18.49
CA GLU A 245 -16.88 3.33 -18.54
C GLU A 245 -16.68 1.97 -17.89
N GLN A 246 -15.43 1.47 -17.88
CA GLN A 246 -15.08 0.10 -17.49
C GLN A 246 -14.33 0.02 -16.15
N ILE A 247 -14.32 1.10 -15.36
CA ILE A 247 -13.61 1.14 -14.08
C ILE A 247 -14.24 0.14 -13.11
N ARG A 248 -13.42 -0.81 -12.68
CA ARG A 248 -13.72 -1.80 -11.65
C ARG A 248 -13.01 -1.49 -10.35
N LYS A 249 -11.87 -0.80 -10.41
CA LYS A 249 -11.08 -0.44 -9.24
C LYS A 249 -10.72 1.03 -9.27
N LEU A 250 -11.12 1.76 -8.23
CA LEU A 250 -10.91 3.19 -8.11
C LEU A 250 -10.22 3.52 -6.78
N SER A 251 -9.09 4.23 -6.86
CA SER A 251 -8.47 4.85 -5.68
C SER A 251 -8.35 6.36 -5.90
N VAL A 252 -8.86 7.12 -4.94
CA VAL A 252 -8.81 8.59 -4.91
C VAL A 252 -8.10 9.01 -3.63
N SER A 253 -6.83 9.41 -3.76
CA SER A 253 -6.06 9.87 -2.60
C SER A 253 -4.83 10.70 -2.99
N PRO A 254 -4.60 11.88 -2.39
CA PRO A 254 -5.39 12.47 -1.33
C PRO A 254 -6.54 13.34 -1.87
N PHE A 255 -7.67 13.40 -1.15
CA PHE A 255 -8.71 14.44 -1.36
C PHE A 255 -8.68 15.48 -0.24
N CYS A 256 -9.15 16.71 -0.51
CA CYS A 256 -9.07 17.80 0.49
C CYS A 256 -10.37 18.03 1.26
N ASP A 257 -11.52 17.96 0.58
CA ASP A 257 -12.84 18.11 1.18
C ASP A 257 -13.89 17.27 0.45
N SER A 258 -14.95 16.88 1.15
CA SER A 258 -15.97 15.95 0.65
C SER A 258 -16.81 16.52 -0.48
N ARG A 259 -16.96 17.85 -0.57
CA ARG A 259 -17.69 18.46 -1.70
C ARG A 259 -16.90 18.28 -2.99
N LYS A 260 -15.59 18.48 -2.93
CA LYS A 260 -14.69 18.25 -4.06
C LYS A 260 -14.62 16.77 -4.44
N LEU A 261 -14.52 15.88 -3.44
CA LEU A 261 -14.59 14.44 -3.67
C LEU A 261 -15.92 14.04 -4.33
N ALA A 262 -17.06 14.54 -3.85
CA ALA A 262 -18.36 14.25 -4.41
C ALA A 262 -18.52 14.75 -5.86
N SER A 263 -18.01 15.95 -6.15
CA SER A 263 -17.94 16.47 -7.52
C SER A 263 -17.13 15.54 -8.43
N PHE A 264 -15.93 15.16 -7.99
CA PHE A 264 -15.03 14.26 -8.71
C PHE A 264 -15.66 12.88 -8.96
N LEU A 265 -16.15 12.23 -7.90
CA LEU A 265 -16.78 10.92 -7.99
C LEU A 265 -18.03 10.95 -8.85
N SER A 266 -18.76 12.06 -8.87
CA SER A 266 -19.95 12.16 -9.73
C SER A 266 -19.65 12.17 -11.23
N GLN A 267 -18.41 12.47 -11.64
CA GLN A 267 -17.97 12.37 -13.03
C GLN A 267 -17.50 10.95 -13.38
N ILE A 268 -16.94 10.21 -12.42
CA ILE A 268 -16.41 8.84 -12.63
C ILE A 268 -17.48 7.76 -12.42
N LEU A 269 -18.34 7.92 -11.41
CA LEU A 269 -19.38 6.95 -11.04
C LEU A 269 -20.58 7.06 -11.99
N VAL A 270 -20.33 6.86 -13.28
CA VAL A 270 -21.35 6.66 -14.32
C VAL A 270 -22.04 5.30 -14.15
N PRO A 271 -23.22 5.06 -14.72
CA PRO A 271 -24.00 3.83 -14.48
C PRO A 271 -23.20 2.52 -14.65
N GLY A 272 -22.40 2.41 -15.73
CA GLY A 272 -21.56 1.23 -15.97
C GLY A 272 -20.48 1.00 -14.90
N VAL A 273 -19.92 2.08 -14.35
CA VAL A 273 -18.96 1.99 -13.23
C VAL A 273 -19.69 1.65 -11.94
N VAL A 274 -20.85 2.24 -11.66
CA VAL A 274 -21.64 1.95 -10.45
C VAL A 274 -21.99 0.46 -10.35
N GLU A 275 -22.28 -0.17 -11.48
CA GLU A 275 -22.58 -1.61 -11.53
C GLU A 275 -21.34 -2.49 -11.36
N ASN A 276 -20.20 -2.09 -11.91
CA ASN A 276 -19.00 -2.95 -12.02
C ASN A 276 -17.90 -2.65 -11.00
N LEU A 277 -17.97 -1.55 -10.25
CA LEU A 277 -16.96 -1.15 -9.27
C LEU A 277 -16.87 -2.19 -8.15
N SER A 278 -15.78 -2.95 -8.12
CA SER A 278 -15.49 -3.97 -7.13
C SER A 278 -14.63 -3.45 -5.98
N THR A 279 -13.84 -2.41 -6.24
CA THR A 279 -12.84 -1.89 -5.30
C THR A 279 -12.87 -0.37 -5.26
N LEU A 280 -13.04 0.21 -4.06
CA LEU A 280 -13.04 1.65 -3.83
C LEU A 280 -12.13 2.02 -2.66
N ARG A 281 -11.15 2.87 -2.92
CA ARG A 281 -10.27 3.46 -1.89
C ARG A 281 -10.39 4.98 -1.92
N MET A 282 -10.60 5.58 -0.75
CA MET A 282 -10.70 7.03 -0.57
C MET A 282 -9.90 7.44 0.66
N ALA A 283 -8.90 8.30 0.48
CA ALA A 283 -8.08 8.77 1.59
C ALA A 283 -7.86 10.27 1.51
N ARG A 284 -8.01 10.98 2.63
CA ARG A 284 -7.88 12.45 2.71
C ARG A 284 -6.41 12.88 2.80
N GLU A 285 -6.09 14.09 2.32
CA GLU A 285 -4.78 14.71 2.55
C GLU A 285 -4.58 14.93 4.05
N THR A 286 -3.78 14.08 4.69
CA THR A 286 -3.34 14.34 6.06
C THR A 286 -2.33 15.49 6.00
N ALA A 287 -2.76 16.72 6.30
CA ALA A 287 -1.86 17.87 6.37
C ALA A 287 -0.80 17.63 7.46
N SER A 288 0.33 17.05 7.06
CA SER A 288 1.48 16.78 7.89
C SER A 288 2.00 18.10 8.47
N LEU A 289 2.16 18.11 9.80
CA LEU A 289 2.83 19.07 10.69
C LEU A 289 1.96 19.89 11.65
N LEU A 290 0.65 20.10 11.43
CA LEU A 290 -0.13 21.01 12.31
C LEU A 290 -1.54 20.55 12.76
N LYS A 291 -2.01 19.36 12.39
CA LYS A 291 -3.33 18.87 12.81
C LYS A 291 -3.33 17.41 13.27
N LYS A 292 -2.61 17.11 14.35
CA LYS A 292 -2.99 16.00 15.25
C LYS A 292 -3.76 16.56 16.43
N ASN A 293 -4.92 17.14 16.17
CA ASN A 293 -5.88 17.37 17.25
C ASN A 293 -6.56 16.02 17.50
N ALA A 294 -5.84 15.09 18.12
CA ALA A 294 -6.36 13.78 18.55
C ALA A 294 -7.61 13.93 19.43
N THR A 295 -7.86 15.13 19.96
CA THR A 295 -8.97 15.50 20.83
C THR A 295 -9.94 16.52 20.21
N GLN A 296 -10.14 16.54 18.88
CA GLN A 296 -11.29 17.28 18.37
C GLN A 296 -12.55 16.66 18.97
N SER A 297 -13.21 17.37 19.91
CA SER A 297 -14.47 16.93 20.50
C SER A 297 -15.39 16.44 19.39
N LEU A 298 -15.70 15.16 19.48
CA LEU A 298 -16.53 14.43 18.55
C LEU A 298 -18.02 14.66 18.86
N VAL A 299 -18.36 15.37 19.93
CA VAL A 299 -19.73 15.86 20.19
C VAL A 299 -19.84 17.35 19.89
N VAL A 300 -20.95 17.74 19.27
CA VAL A 300 -21.34 19.12 19.00
C VAL A 300 -22.77 19.34 19.50
N THR A 301 -22.99 20.22 20.48
CA THR A 301 -24.33 20.54 21.01
C THR A 301 -24.89 21.86 20.45
N GLY A 302 -26.21 22.05 20.56
CA GLY A 302 -26.89 23.32 20.27
C GLY A 302 -26.33 24.49 21.09
N TYR A 303 -26.08 24.27 22.38
CA TYR A 303 -25.47 25.27 23.26
C TYR A 303 -24.12 25.78 22.74
N MET A 304 -23.28 24.85 22.26
CA MET A 304 -21.97 25.19 21.70
C MET A 304 -22.09 25.98 20.40
N LEU A 305 -23.07 25.62 19.56
CA LEU A 305 -23.39 26.34 18.33
C LEU A 305 -23.85 27.76 18.64
N ASP A 306 -24.82 27.92 19.55
CA ASP A 306 -25.50 29.19 19.78
C ASP A 306 -24.65 30.19 20.57
N ASN A 307 -23.81 29.69 21.48
CA ASN A 307 -23.02 30.53 22.39
C ASN A 307 -21.55 30.67 21.95
N GLY A 308 -21.16 30.04 20.84
CA GLY A 308 -19.75 29.96 20.42
C GLY A 308 -18.83 29.38 21.50
N ALA A 309 -19.40 28.58 22.41
CA ALA A 309 -18.72 28.07 23.59
C ALA A 309 -17.53 27.19 23.18
N ALA A 310 -16.50 27.20 24.01
CA ALA A 310 -15.41 26.25 23.87
C ALA A 310 -15.97 24.84 23.95
N ARG A 311 -15.44 23.93 23.11
CA ARG A 311 -15.85 22.53 23.15
C ARG A 311 -15.53 21.95 24.53
N PRO A 312 -16.28 20.95 25.03
CA PRO A 312 -16.08 20.42 26.39
C PRO A 312 -14.64 19.95 26.66
N ASP A 313 -13.92 19.56 25.60
CA ASP A 313 -12.51 19.11 25.65
C ASP A 313 -11.51 20.11 25.03
N ALA A 314 -11.94 21.33 24.68
CA ALA A 314 -11.07 22.34 24.06
C ALA A 314 -10.11 22.97 25.08
N SER A 315 -8.89 23.30 24.64
CA SER A 315 -7.94 24.04 25.45
C SER A 315 -8.43 25.46 25.75
N GLU A 316 -8.15 25.96 26.96
CA GLU A 316 -8.20 27.39 27.27
C GLU A 316 -7.43 28.17 26.19
N GLY A 317 -8.12 29.05 25.46
CA GLY A 317 -7.54 29.86 24.37
C GLY A 317 -8.12 29.62 22.98
N GLN A 318 -8.88 28.54 22.73
CA GLN A 318 -9.65 28.37 21.48
C GLN A 318 -11.08 28.92 21.61
N ALA A 319 -11.21 30.20 21.92
CA ALA A 319 -12.48 30.91 21.88
C ALA A 319 -12.82 31.29 20.43
N GLN A 320 -13.34 30.34 19.65
CA GLN A 320 -13.90 30.57 18.30
C GLN A 320 -14.83 29.39 17.89
N GLY A 321 -15.87 29.11 18.67
CA GLY A 321 -16.75 27.93 18.53
C GLY A 321 -17.56 27.85 17.23
N LEU A 322 -17.92 28.98 16.60
CA LEU A 322 -18.80 29.01 15.42
C LEU A 322 -18.06 28.92 14.06
N ALA A 323 -16.85 29.47 13.95
CA ALA A 323 -16.07 29.47 12.71
C ALA A 323 -15.48 28.07 12.37
N LEU A 324 -15.54 27.12 13.30
CA LEU A 324 -14.93 25.79 13.19
C LEU A 324 -15.89 24.69 12.69
N LEU A 325 -17.21 24.86 12.82
CA LEU A 325 -18.20 23.88 12.31
C LEU A 325 -18.41 23.99 10.80
N SER A 326 -18.36 25.20 10.25
CA SER A 326 -18.26 25.40 8.79
C SER A 326 -16.97 24.82 8.20
N GLN A 327 -15.98 24.49 9.06
CA GLN A 327 -14.75 23.78 8.69
C GLN A 327 -14.81 22.26 8.94
N LEU A 328 -15.83 21.76 9.66
CA LEU A 328 -16.01 20.32 9.86
C LEU A 328 -16.64 19.73 8.61
N ASP A 329 -15.82 19.02 7.85
CA ASP A 329 -16.25 18.32 6.67
C ASP A 329 -16.94 16.99 7.06
N LEU A 330 -18.25 17.04 7.31
CA LEU A 330 -19.12 15.93 7.71
C LEU A 330 -19.90 15.31 6.53
N ASP A 331 -19.65 15.78 5.32
CA ASP A 331 -20.43 15.45 4.13
C ASP A 331 -19.82 14.31 3.30
N PHE A 332 -18.95 13.49 3.93
CA PHE A 332 -18.15 12.49 3.25
C PHE A 332 -18.99 11.54 2.40
N TRP A 333 -20.08 11.00 2.95
CA TRP A 333 -20.92 10.03 2.24
C TRP A 333 -21.94 10.63 1.27
N LYS A 334 -22.03 11.97 1.14
CA LYS A 334 -23.03 12.62 0.27
C LYS A 334 -22.87 12.31 -1.22
N PHE A 335 -21.70 11.85 -1.67
CA PHE A 335 -21.54 11.42 -3.07
C PHE A 335 -22.47 10.26 -3.43
N LEU A 336 -22.90 9.45 -2.45
CA LEU A 336 -23.86 8.36 -2.65
C LEU A 336 -25.28 8.86 -2.96
N ASP A 337 -25.63 10.09 -2.60
CA ASP A 337 -26.99 10.61 -2.79
C ASP A 337 -27.39 10.59 -4.27
N ARG A 338 -26.46 10.89 -5.19
CA ARG A 338 -26.71 10.82 -6.64
C ARG A 338 -26.97 9.39 -7.13
N ILE A 339 -26.25 8.41 -6.60
CA ILE A 339 -26.41 7.00 -6.93
C ILE A 339 -27.78 6.52 -6.46
N THR A 340 -28.11 6.82 -5.20
CA THR A 340 -29.42 6.43 -4.63
C THR A 340 -30.60 7.14 -5.29
N ALA A 341 -30.44 8.40 -5.73
CA ALA A 341 -31.46 9.15 -6.46
C ALA A 341 -31.77 8.53 -7.84
N GLN A 342 -30.81 7.83 -8.44
CA GLN A 342 -31.00 7.08 -9.69
C GLN A 342 -31.60 5.68 -9.44
N GLY A 343 -31.90 5.32 -8.19
CA GLY A 343 -32.39 3.99 -7.83
C GLY A 343 -31.34 2.88 -7.97
N THR A 344 -30.06 3.24 -8.10
CA THR A 344 -28.95 2.31 -8.22
C THR A 344 -28.17 2.22 -6.91
N ARG A 345 -27.26 1.24 -6.83
CA ARG A 345 -26.30 1.06 -5.72
C ARG A 345 -25.03 0.42 -6.25
N LEU A 346 -23.91 0.64 -5.56
CA LEU A 346 -22.64 -0.04 -5.83
C LEU A 346 -22.77 -1.52 -5.49
N SER A 347 -23.20 -2.31 -6.48
CA SER A 347 -23.71 -3.68 -6.28
C SER A 347 -22.65 -4.77 -6.42
N SER A 348 -21.48 -4.43 -6.97
CA SER A 348 -20.34 -5.33 -7.14
C SER A 348 -19.20 -5.04 -6.15
N LEU A 349 -19.37 -4.04 -5.28
CA LEU A 349 -18.32 -3.61 -4.35
C LEU A 349 -18.02 -4.71 -3.32
N THR A 350 -16.79 -5.20 -3.33
CA THR A 350 -16.27 -6.24 -2.42
C THR A 350 -15.18 -5.70 -1.51
N SER A 351 -14.47 -4.64 -1.92
CA SER A 351 -13.39 -4.02 -1.14
C SER A 351 -13.60 -2.52 -0.99
N LEU A 352 -13.61 -2.04 0.26
CA LEU A 352 -13.77 -0.62 0.59
C LEU A 352 -12.71 -0.19 1.59
N GLU A 353 -11.96 0.86 1.24
CA GLU A 353 -11.01 1.53 2.13
C GLU A 353 -11.33 3.02 2.23
N VAL A 354 -11.37 3.49 3.48
CA VAL A 354 -11.65 4.88 3.85
C VAL A 354 -10.60 5.33 4.86
N ASP A 355 -9.94 6.47 4.61
CA ASP A 355 -8.89 7.00 5.47
C ASP A 355 -9.04 8.50 5.76
N ASP A 356 -8.87 8.87 7.03
CA ASP A 356 -8.91 10.24 7.60
C ASP A 356 -10.18 11.01 7.23
N VAL A 357 -11.33 10.44 7.54
CA VAL A 357 -12.65 11.04 7.26
C VAL A 357 -13.46 11.23 8.53
N ASN A 358 -14.40 12.16 8.46
CA ASN A 358 -15.39 12.35 9.50
C ASN A 358 -16.73 11.77 9.03
N VAL A 359 -17.44 11.09 9.92
CA VAL A 359 -18.76 10.50 9.66
C VAL A 359 -19.73 10.92 10.75
N VAL A 360 -21.03 10.80 10.49
CA VAL A 360 -22.09 10.96 11.50
C VAL A 360 -22.96 9.71 11.55
N PRO A 361 -23.65 9.40 12.67
CA PRO A 361 -24.53 8.23 12.78
C PRO A 361 -25.52 8.06 11.62
N GLU A 362 -26.07 9.15 11.09
CA GLU A 362 -27.07 9.14 10.02
C GLU A 362 -26.50 8.62 8.69
N ASP A 363 -25.17 8.65 8.52
CA ASP A 363 -24.51 8.13 7.33
C ASP A 363 -24.73 6.63 7.15
N CYS A 364 -25.03 5.88 8.22
CA CYS A 364 -25.28 4.44 8.10
C CYS A 364 -26.44 4.16 7.14
N GLY A 365 -27.49 4.99 7.17
CA GLY A 365 -28.63 4.88 6.25
C GLY A 365 -28.28 5.27 4.81
N ARG A 366 -27.38 6.24 4.61
CA ARG A 366 -26.88 6.61 3.27
C ARG A 366 -26.05 5.48 2.68
N VAL A 367 -25.04 5.02 3.43
CA VAL A 367 -24.15 3.92 3.06
C VAL A 367 -24.94 2.67 2.74
N ALA A 368 -25.91 2.31 3.58
CA ALA A 368 -26.67 1.09 3.42
C ALA A 368 -27.68 1.13 2.25
N ARG A 369 -28.01 2.31 1.72
CA ARG A 369 -28.79 2.48 0.49
C ARG A 369 -27.89 2.54 -0.75
N GLY A 370 -26.74 3.21 -0.64
CA GLY A 370 -25.81 3.41 -1.75
C GLY A 370 -24.90 2.22 -2.05
N LEU A 371 -24.65 1.34 -1.08
CA LEU A 371 -23.73 0.20 -1.19
C LEU A 371 -24.43 -1.14 -0.93
N ALA A 372 -24.06 -2.18 -1.69
CA ALA A 372 -24.44 -3.56 -1.37
C ALA A 372 -23.49 -4.16 -0.33
N LEU A 373 -23.68 -3.77 0.94
CA LEU A 373 -22.84 -4.20 2.08
C LEU A 373 -22.80 -5.72 2.29
N ASP A 374 -23.82 -6.44 1.80
CA ASP A 374 -23.92 -7.89 1.91
C ASP A 374 -22.83 -8.66 1.16
N LYS A 375 -22.20 -8.02 0.15
CA LYS A 375 -21.10 -8.59 -0.63
C LYS A 375 -19.71 -8.10 -0.22
N LEU A 376 -19.63 -7.20 0.76
CA LEU A 376 -18.37 -6.60 1.15
C LEU A 376 -17.50 -7.63 1.89
N GLU A 377 -16.33 -7.96 1.33
CA GLU A 377 -15.37 -8.92 1.87
C GLU A 377 -14.21 -8.23 2.62
N PHE A 378 -13.84 -7.01 2.20
CA PHE A 378 -12.80 -6.20 2.81
C PHE A 378 -13.34 -4.82 3.19
N LEU A 379 -13.17 -4.45 4.46
CA LEU A 379 -13.47 -3.11 4.97
C LEU A 379 -12.27 -2.58 5.75
N SER A 380 -11.78 -1.41 5.34
CA SER A 380 -10.73 -0.67 6.07
C SER A 380 -11.25 0.72 6.40
N LEU A 381 -11.36 0.98 7.70
CA LEU A 381 -11.64 2.30 8.27
C LEU A 381 -10.37 2.73 9.00
N THR A 382 -9.60 3.62 8.40
CA THR A 382 -8.36 4.16 8.99
C THR A 382 -8.60 5.59 9.46
N ASN A 383 -8.23 5.90 10.70
CA ASN A 383 -8.39 7.24 11.28
C ASN A 383 -9.79 7.87 11.02
N VAL A 384 -10.86 7.08 11.15
CA VAL A 384 -12.23 7.55 10.95
C VAL A 384 -12.76 8.12 12.26
N ARG A 385 -13.37 9.31 12.20
CA ARG A 385 -13.91 10.02 13.36
C ARG A 385 -15.43 10.15 13.25
N GLU A 386 -16.16 9.57 14.19
CA GLU A 386 -17.60 9.78 14.28
C GLU A 386 -17.91 11.07 15.03
N PHE A 387 -18.76 11.91 14.46
CA PHE A 387 -19.29 13.10 15.12
C PHE A 387 -20.76 12.89 15.52
N GLN A 388 -21.10 13.29 16.73
CA GLN A 388 -22.45 13.29 17.28
C GLN A 388 -22.93 14.75 17.34
N VAL A 389 -23.87 15.10 16.46
CA VAL A 389 -24.44 16.45 16.36
C VAL A 389 -25.79 16.47 17.07
N LEU A 390 -25.85 17.20 18.18
CA LEU A 390 -26.96 17.24 19.14
C LEU A 390 -27.56 18.66 19.21
N PRO A 391 -28.27 19.12 18.17
CA PRO A 391 -28.79 20.49 18.12
C PRO A 391 -29.85 20.76 19.20
N ALA A 392 -30.48 19.71 19.75
CA ALA A 392 -31.49 19.82 20.79
C ALA A 392 -30.91 20.08 22.19
N VAL A 393 -29.60 19.93 22.38
CA VAL A 393 -28.93 20.17 23.67
C VAL A 393 -28.48 21.62 23.70
N ASP A 394 -29.33 22.51 24.22
CA ASP A 394 -29.16 23.97 24.27
C ASP A 394 -28.64 24.48 25.63
N TYR A 395 -28.14 23.57 26.49
CA TYR A 395 -27.55 23.87 27.79
C TYR A 395 -26.07 23.45 27.88
N GLU A 396 -25.33 24.03 28.85
CA GLU A 396 -23.95 23.66 29.14
C GLU A 396 -23.87 22.23 29.71
N VAL A 397 -23.16 21.33 29.02
CA VAL A 397 -23.00 19.95 29.46
C VAL A 397 -21.94 19.87 30.55
N ARG A 398 -22.34 19.43 31.75
CA ARG A 398 -21.43 19.17 32.88
C ARG A 398 -21.31 17.69 33.24
N ASP A 399 -22.28 16.89 32.82
CA ASP A 399 -22.31 15.44 33.02
C ASP A 399 -22.39 14.74 31.67
N PHE A 400 -21.28 14.13 31.26
CA PHE A 400 -21.19 13.38 30.01
C PHE A 400 -21.93 12.05 30.06
N THR A 401 -22.19 11.49 31.25
CA THR A 401 -22.94 10.23 31.38
C THR A 401 -24.42 10.48 31.05
N SER A 402 -25.04 11.50 31.63
CA SER A 402 -26.42 11.87 31.28
C SER A 402 -26.55 12.26 29.80
N LEU A 403 -25.60 13.05 29.27
CA LEU A 403 -25.55 13.36 27.83
C LEU A 403 -25.52 12.09 26.96
N ALA A 404 -24.68 11.11 27.35
CA ALA A 404 -24.53 9.87 26.61
C ALA A 404 -25.80 9.01 26.62
N LEU A 405 -26.47 8.90 27.77
CA LEU A 405 -27.65 8.06 27.93
C LEU A 405 -28.91 8.67 27.31
N GLU A 406 -29.05 10.00 27.36
CA GLU A 406 -30.29 10.68 26.94
C GLU A 406 -30.27 11.16 25.50
N HIS A 407 -29.09 11.53 24.98
CA HIS A 407 -29.01 12.28 23.72
C HIS A 407 -28.16 11.63 22.63
N LEU A 408 -27.14 10.81 22.95
CA LEU A 408 -26.30 10.20 21.93
C LEU A 408 -27.06 9.17 21.09
N ARG A 409 -26.84 9.21 19.78
CA ARG A 409 -27.43 8.26 18.84
C ARG A 409 -26.57 7.01 18.76
N PRO A 410 -27.16 5.84 18.41
CA PRO A 410 -26.39 4.65 18.09
C PRO A 410 -25.35 4.94 17.00
N SER A 411 -24.15 4.40 17.19
CA SER A 411 -23.03 4.56 16.28
C SER A 411 -23.33 4.15 14.84
N PHE A 412 -22.67 4.82 13.90
CA PHE A 412 -22.60 4.45 12.49
C PHE A 412 -22.20 2.98 12.32
N LEU A 413 -21.22 2.50 13.09
CA LEU A 413 -20.73 1.12 13.03
C LEU A 413 -21.85 0.11 13.32
N LEU A 414 -22.63 0.37 14.37
CA LEU A 414 -23.74 -0.50 14.76
C LEU A 414 -24.85 -0.53 13.70
N GLY A 415 -25.07 0.59 13.00
CA GLY A 415 -26.04 0.67 11.90
C GLY A 415 -25.65 -0.16 10.66
N VAL A 416 -24.35 -0.30 10.38
CA VAL A 416 -23.86 -1.07 9.22
C VAL A 416 -23.58 -2.54 9.53
N ALA A 417 -23.26 -2.88 10.79
CA ALA A 417 -22.84 -4.23 11.20
C ALA A 417 -23.74 -5.37 10.70
N PRO A 418 -25.09 -5.32 10.87
CA PRO A 418 -25.96 -6.44 10.50
C PRO A 418 -25.99 -6.77 9.00
N ARG A 419 -25.47 -5.86 8.16
CA ARG A 419 -25.47 -5.99 6.70
C ARG A 419 -24.17 -6.57 6.16
N LEU A 420 -23.10 -6.65 6.95
CA LEU A 420 -21.75 -7.06 6.52
C LEU A 420 -21.53 -8.58 6.57
N ARG A 421 -22.38 -9.33 5.88
CA ARG A 421 -22.45 -10.80 5.98
C ARG A 421 -21.24 -11.53 5.40
N CYS A 422 -20.66 -11.02 4.32
CA CYS A 422 -19.52 -11.65 3.63
C CYS A 422 -18.15 -11.12 4.09
N LEU A 423 -18.09 -10.30 5.15
CA LEU A 423 -16.85 -9.66 5.56
C LEU A 423 -15.81 -10.69 6.02
N ARG A 424 -14.59 -10.63 5.47
CA ARG A 424 -13.49 -11.55 5.81
C ARG A 424 -12.29 -10.81 6.37
N LYS A 425 -12.07 -9.57 5.94
CA LYS A 425 -10.94 -8.73 6.32
C LYS A 425 -11.45 -7.40 6.84
N LEU A 426 -11.04 -7.04 8.05
CA LEU A 426 -11.44 -5.81 8.71
C LEU A 426 -10.22 -5.07 9.27
N LYS A 427 -10.06 -3.81 8.89
CA LYS A 427 -9.22 -2.84 9.60
C LYS A 427 -10.10 -1.77 10.22
N LEU A 428 -9.94 -1.55 11.53
CA LEU A 428 -10.73 -0.65 12.33
C LEU A 428 -9.83 0.23 13.20
N ASP A 429 -9.62 1.46 12.74
CA ASP A 429 -9.09 2.59 13.49
C ASP A 429 -10.17 3.67 13.45
N TYR A 430 -11.01 3.63 14.48
CA TYR A 430 -12.28 4.35 14.57
C TYR A 430 -12.37 5.07 15.91
N ARG A 431 -12.70 6.36 15.89
CA ARG A 431 -12.81 7.20 17.08
C ARG A 431 -14.25 7.66 17.27
N GLU A 432 -14.75 7.42 18.47
CA GLU A 432 -16.07 7.85 18.93
C GLU A 432 -15.94 8.71 20.19
N PRO A 433 -16.81 9.72 20.37
CA PRO A 433 -16.87 10.46 21.62
C PRO A 433 -17.53 9.60 22.69
N ILE A 434 -16.98 9.57 23.91
CA ILE A 434 -17.62 9.08 25.14
C ILE A 434 -17.94 7.57 25.14
N MET A 435 -18.60 7.08 24.09
CA MET A 435 -18.86 5.68 23.78
C MET A 435 -17.64 5.04 23.09
N ASP A 436 -17.70 3.72 23.01
CA ASP A 436 -16.83 2.94 22.14
C ASP A 436 -17.62 1.72 21.66
N SER A 437 -18.08 1.78 20.42
CA SER A 437 -18.94 0.79 19.80
C SER A 437 -18.13 -0.34 19.16
N GLY A 438 -16.80 -0.25 19.13
CA GLY A 438 -15.93 -1.24 18.50
C GLY A 438 -16.14 -2.68 18.99
N PRO A 439 -16.19 -2.95 20.31
CA PRO A 439 -16.45 -4.31 20.82
C PRO A 439 -17.82 -4.85 20.40
N GLU A 440 -18.84 -3.99 20.46
CA GLU A 440 -20.21 -4.38 20.14
C GLU A 440 -20.40 -4.59 18.64
N PHE A 441 -19.75 -3.78 17.80
CA PHE A 441 -19.67 -3.97 16.36
C PHE A 441 -19.08 -5.35 16.02
N LEU A 442 -17.94 -5.72 16.61
CA LEU A 442 -17.34 -7.04 16.42
C LEU A 442 -18.27 -8.17 16.89
N ARG A 443 -18.99 -7.96 18.00
CA ARG A 443 -19.97 -8.95 18.49
C ARG A 443 -21.11 -9.14 17.49
N LEU A 444 -21.70 -8.06 16.97
CA LEU A 444 -22.80 -8.09 16.00
C LEU A 444 -22.39 -8.70 14.66
N LEU A 445 -21.17 -8.44 14.20
CA LEU A 445 -20.63 -9.11 13.03
C LEU A 445 -20.66 -10.65 13.22
N LYS A 446 -20.29 -11.14 14.41
CA LYS A 446 -20.31 -12.57 14.70
C LYS A 446 -21.73 -13.13 14.88
N SER A 447 -22.57 -12.46 15.68
CA SER A 447 -23.87 -12.98 16.10
C SER A 447 -24.98 -12.76 15.08
N ASP A 448 -25.00 -11.60 14.44
CA ASP A 448 -26.15 -11.15 13.64
C ASP A 448 -25.85 -11.25 12.14
N ALA A 449 -24.65 -10.83 11.72
CA ALA A 449 -24.21 -10.96 10.34
C ALA A 449 -23.64 -12.36 10.02
N HIS A 450 -23.39 -13.19 11.05
CA HIS A 450 -22.79 -14.53 10.95
C HIS A 450 -21.45 -14.56 10.21
N THR A 451 -20.69 -13.47 10.34
CA THR A 451 -19.42 -13.25 9.66
C THR A 451 -18.33 -14.20 10.19
N ALA A 452 -17.49 -14.70 9.28
CA ALA A 452 -16.29 -15.48 9.60
C ALA A 452 -15.02 -14.67 9.29
N LEU A 453 -14.68 -13.72 10.16
CA LEU A 453 -13.48 -12.89 9.98
C LEU A 453 -12.21 -13.75 9.98
N GLU A 454 -11.36 -13.53 8.96
CA GLU A 454 -10.06 -14.18 8.77
C GLU A 454 -8.91 -13.24 9.14
N GLU A 455 -9.06 -11.95 8.87
CA GLU A 455 -8.05 -10.95 9.18
C GLU A 455 -8.66 -9.75 9.91
N LEU A 456 -8.05 -9.36 11.03
CA LEU A 456 -8.50 -8.26 11.87
C LEU A 456 -7.33 -7.36 12.26
N ASP A 457 -7.42 -6.07 11.98
CA ASP A 457 -6.51 -5.03 12.48
C ASP A 457 -7.32 -3.99 13.25
N VAL A 458 -7.13 -3.89 14.57
CA VAL A 458 -7.89 -3.00 15.45
C VAL A 458 -6.93 -2.08 16.19
N SER A 459 -7.20 -0.78 16.08
CA SER A 459 -6.57 0.28 16.88
C SER A 459 -7.60 0.82 17.88
N ILE A 460 -7.36 0.58 19.18
CA ILE A 460 -8.25 1.05 20.25
C ILE A 460 -7.74 2.39 20.75
N HIS A 461 -8.57 3.43 20.66
CA HIS A 461 -8.25 4.74 21.21
C HIS A 461 -8.87 4.88 22.60
N TRP A 462 -8.15 5.44 23.57
CA TRP A 462 -8.68 5.68 24.91
C TRP A 462 -8.38 7.11 25.35
N ASP A 463 -9.40 7.79 25.82
CA ASP A 463 -9.33 9.12 26.42
C ASP A 463 -10.17 9.15 27.71
N GLU A 464 -10.11 10.24 28.45
CA GLU A 464 -10.82 10.38 29.73
C GLU A 464 -12.34 10.52 29.55
N THR A 465 -12.84 10.99 28.41
CA THR A 465 -14.28 11.13 28.15
C THR A 465 -14.98 9.76 28.15
N LYS A 466 -14.25 8.70 27.79
CA LYS A 466 -14.76 7.32 27.84
C LYS A 466 -15.13 6.84 29.24
N LEU A 467 -14.65 7.50 30.29
CA LEU A 467 -15.04 7.17 31.67
C LEU A 467 -16.52 7.37 31.96
N ALA A 468 -17.22 8.17 31.14
CA ALA A 468 -18.66 8.38 31.28
C ALA A 468 -19.49 7.12 30.95
N MET A 469 -18.98 6.22 30.09
CA MET A 469 -19.66 4.97 29.71
C MET A 469 -18.89 3.71 30.11
N TRP A 470 -17.59 3.83 30.35
CA TRP A 470 -16.71 2.71 30.68
C TRP A 470 -16.08 2.93 32.06
N PRO A 471 -16.25 1.99 33.01
CA PRO A 471 -15.74 2.19 34.37
C PRO A 471 -14.21 2.22 34.44
N SER A 472 -13.53 1.64 33.44
CA SER A 472 -12.08 1.69 33.31
C SER A 472 -11.63 1.26 31.92
N TRP A 473 -10.39 1.60 31.57
CA TRP A 473 -9.68 1.03 30.43
C TRP A 473 -9.71 -0.50 30.42
N HIS A 474 -9.54 -1.12 31.61
CA HIS A 474 -9.54 -2.56 31.75
C HIS A 474 -10.87 -3.19 31.33
N ALA A 475 -12.00 -2.54 31.67
CA ALA A 475 -13.33 -3.01 31.28
C ALA A 475 -13.55 -2.94 29.76
N LEU A 476 -13.13 -1.84 29.12
CA LEU A 476 -13.21 -1.69 27.67
C LEU A 476 -12.32 -2.73 26.96
N ALA A 477 -11.05 -2.82 27.35
CA ALA A 477 -10.10 -3.78 26.78
C ALA A 477 -10.60 -5.23 26.90
N ARG A 478 -11.21 -5.59 28.04
CA ARG A 478 -11.84 -6.91 28.24
C ARG A 478 -12.95 -7.17 27.24
N ARG A 479 -13.80 -6.19 26.93
CA ARG A 479 -14.86 -6.35 25.92
C ARG A 479 -14.29 -6.57 24.53
N TYR A 480 -13.26 -5.81 24.14
CA TYR A 480 -12.56 -6.02 22.87
C TYR A 480 -11.97 -7.42 22.76
N VAL A 481 -11.19 -7.84 23.75
CA VAL A 481 -10.54 -9.16 23.76
C VAL A 481 -11.58 -10.28 23.69
N ALA A 482 -12.67 -10.18 24.46
CA ALA A 482 -13.75 -11.17 24.41
C ALA A 482 -14.45 -11.22 23.04
N ALA A 483 -14.72 -10.06 22.42
CA ALA A 483 -15.30 -9.99 21.08
C ALA A 483 -14.38 -10.60 20.01
N ILE A 484 -13.07 -10.35 20.10
CA ILE A 484 -12.06 -10.94 19.18
C ILE A 484 -11.97 -12.46 19.37
N ALA A 485 -11.94 -12.94 20.61
CA ALA A 485 -11.85 -14.37 20.92
C ALA A 485 -13.03 -15.18 20.35
N ALA A 486 -14.20 -14.56 20.14
CA ALA A 486 -15.35 -15.19 19.51
C ALA A 486 -15.11 -15.63 18.05
N TYR A 487 -14.05 -15.13 17.39
CA TYR A 487 -13.62 -15.52 16.05
C TYR A 487 -12.56 -16.62 16.04
N GLY A 488 -12.38 -17.33 17.16
CA GLY A 488 -11.21 -18.18 17.38
C GLY A 488 -10.95 -19.27 16.33
N ALA A 489 -11.99 -19.77 15.66
CA ALA A 489 -11.87 -20.79 14.61
C ALA A 489 -11.47 -20.22 13.23
N SER A 490 -11.87 -18.98 12.91
CA SER A 490 -11.68 -18.38 11.58
C SER A 490 -10.49 -17.43 11.50
N LEU A 491 -10.14 -16.76 12.61
CA LEU A 491 -9.15 -15.69 12.61
C LEU A 491 -7.72 -16.23 12.40
N ARG A 492 -7.06 -15.74 11.35
CA ARG A 492 -5.71 -16.11 10.92
C ARG A 492 -4.69 -14.98 11.10
N LYS A 493 -5.13 -13.72 11.03
CA LYS A 493 -4.28 -12.54 11.21
C LYS A 493 -4.94 -11.59 12.20
N LEU A 494 -4.19 -11.19 13.23
CA LEU A 494 -4.65 -10.25 14.25
C LEU A 494 -3.59 -9.17 14.48
N SER A 495 -3.99 -7.90 14.31
CA SER A 495 -3.28 -6.74 14.82
C SER A 495 -4.16 -6.09 15.89
N LEU A 496 -3.66 -6.02 17.12
CA LEU A 496 -4.36 -5.43 18.26
C LEU A 496 -3.41 -4.46 18.95
N VAL A 497 -3.63 -3.17 18.69
CA VAL A 497 -2.87 -2.08 19.28
C VAL A 497 -3.82 -1.10 19.96
N ALA A 498 -3.34 -0.45 21.01
CA ALA A 498 -4.12 0.56 21.72
C ALA A 498 -3.31 1.83 21.96
N TYR A 499 -4.02 2.94 22.04
CA TYR A 499 -3.46 4.28 22.24
C TYR A 499 -4.21 5.00 23.36
N GLN A 500 -3.46 5.78 24.12
CA GLN A 500 -3.96 6.82 24.99
C GLN A 500 -3.94 8.11 24.19
N ASP A 501 -5.12 8.58 23.85
CA ASP A 501 -5.28 9.87 23.20
C ASP A 501 -5.15 10.94 24.28
N SER A 502 -4.19 11.84 24.09
CA SER A 502 -4.00 13.04 24.88
C SER A 502 -4.21 14.26 23.98
N LYS A 503 -4.38 15.43 24.59
CA LYS A 503 -4.64 16.71 23.92
C LYS A 503 -3.64 17.02 22.79
N PHE A 504 -2.41 16.56 22.92
CA PHE A 504 -1.31 16.92 22.01
C PHE A 504 -0.69 15.75 21.25
N TYR A 505 -0.92 14.52 21.70
CA TYR A 505 -0.25 13.34 21.14
C TYR A 505 -1.01 12.06 21.48
N GLU A 506 -0.66 11.00 20.75
CA GLU A 506 -1.10 9.63 21.00
C GLU A 506 0.06 8.86 21.63
N GLN A 507 -0.16 8.26 22.79
CA GLN A 507 0.80 7.37 23.44
C GLN A 507 0.36 5.92 23.30
N PRO A 508 1.27 4.96 23.09
CA PRO A 508 0.93 3.54 23.20
C PRO A 508 0.29 3.24 24.56
N LYS A 509 -0.85 2.53 24.55
CA LYS A 509 -1.55 2.08 25.75
C LYS A 509 -1.52 0.57 25.84
N ARG A 510 -1.20 0.05 27.03
CA ARG A 510 -1.03 -1.40 27.25
C ARG A 510 -2.39 -2.10 27.35
N ILE A 511 -2.57 -3.18 26.60
CA ILE A 511 -3.64 -4.14 26.88
C ILE A 511 -3.33 -4.82 28.23
N PRO A 512 -4.28 -4.90 29.19
CA PRO A 512 -4.04 -5.58 30.46
C PRO A 512 -3.57 -7.03 30.24
N ALA A 513 -2.47 -7.39 30.89
CA ALA A 513 -1.76 -8.64 30.57
C ALA A 513 -2.55 -9.90 30.94
N ASP A 514 -3.42 -9.81 31.93
CA ASP A 514 -4.34 -10.89 32.36
C ASP A 514 -5.43 -11.20 31.30
N LEU A 515 -5.65 -10.30 30.34
CA LEU A 515 -6.59 -10.52 29.24
C LEU A 515 -5.94 -11.24 28.05
N LEU A 516 -4.63 -11.10 27.87
CA LEU A 516 -3.90 -11.66 26.72
C LEU A 516 -4.06 -13.19 26.56
N PRO A 517 -4.07 -14.01 27.63
CA PRO A 517 -4.30 -15.45 27.51
C PRO A 517 -5.63 -15.82 26.83
N GLN A 518 -6.64 -14.95 26.86
CA GLN A 518 -7.93 -15.20 26.19
C GLN A 518 -7.78 -15.24 24.67
N LEU A 519 -6.76 -14.58 24.11
CA LEU A 519 -6.45 -14.64 22.67
C LEU A 519 -5.95 -16.01 22.23
N ALA A 520 -5.56 -16.90 23.16
CA ALA A 520 -5.22 -18.29 22.83
C ALA A 520 -6.42 -19.08 22.28
N ALA A 521 -7.66 -18.59 22.48
CA ALA A 521 -8.85 -19.12 21.82
C ALA A 521 -8.77 -19.03 20.28
N CYS A 522 -7.97 -18.10 19.74
CA CYS A 522 -7.68 -17.96 18.31
C CYS A 522 -6.68 -19.03 17.83
N SER A 523 -7.12 -20.29 17.86
CA SER A 523 -6.29 -21.45 17.50
C SER A 523 -5.76 -21.44 16.06
N SER A 524 -6.47 -20.79 15.13
CA SER A 524 -6.08 -20.68 13.70
C SER A 524 -5.08 -19.55 13.41
N LEU A 525 -4.63 -18.81 14.42
CA LEU A 525 -3.84 -17.61 14.23
C LEU A 525 -2.43 -17.92 13.67
N ARG A 526 -2.10 -17.27 12.56
CA ARG A 526 -0.81 -17.36 11.84
C ARG A 526 0.01 -16.09 11.94
N SER A 527 -0.63 -14.95 12.16
CA SER A 527 0.05 -13.67 12.33
C SER A 527 -0.53 -12.89 13.50
N LEU A 528 0.35 -12.35 14.34
CA LEU A 528 -0.01 -11.54 15.50
C LEU A 528 0.81 -10.25 15.53
N ARG A 529 0.15 -9.12 15.74
CA ARG A 529 0.77 -7.82 15.98
C ARG A 529 0.19 -7.20 17.25
N VAL A 530 1.06 -6.91 18.21
CA VAL A 530 0.70 -6.36 19.52
C VAL A 530 1.81 -5.45 20.04
N HIS A 531 1.52 -4.63 21.04
CA HIS A 531 2.57 -3.84 21.71
C HIS A 531 3.59 -4.76 22.41
N GLY A 532 4.88 -4.49 22.22
CA GLY A 532 6.01 -5.31 22.70
C GLY A 532 6.36 -5.13 24.18
N GLU A 533 5.66 -4.26 24.92
CA GLU A 533 6.03 -3.85 26.29
C GLU A 533 5.90 -4.98 27.34
N PHE A 534 5.39 -6.15 26.95
CA PHE A 534 5.22 -7.34 27.79
C PHE A 534 6.45 -8.27 27.84
N MET A 535 7.54 -7.92 27.14
CA MET A 535 8.73 -8.77 27.03
C MET A 535 9.72 -8.59 28.20
N GLN A 536 9.22 -8.54 29.44
CA GLN A 536 10.09 -8.88 30.57
C GLN A 536 10.31 -10.40 30.55
N LEU A 537 11.55 -10.81 30.28
CA LEU A 537 11.97 -12.21 30.21
C LEU A 537 11.61 -12.92 31.52
N ALA A 538 10.91 -14.06 31.40
CA ALA A 538 10.62 -15.09 32.40
C ALA A 538 10.32 -14.64 33.86
N GLY A 539 9.07 -14.84 34.31
CA GLY A 539 8.70 -14.79 35.73
C GLY A 539 7.70 -13.69 36.11
N SER A 540 7.44 -12.72 35.23
CA SER A 540 6.41 -11.71 35.45
C SER A 540 5.02 -12.23 35.03
N PRO A 541 3.97 -12.07 35.86
CA PRO A 541 2.59 -12.50 35.55
C PRO A 541 1.95 -11.78 34.34
N GLY A 542 2.70 -10.92 33.64
CA GLY A 542 2.28 -10.26 32.40
C GLY A 542 3.12 -10.59 31.16
N SER A 543 3.88 -11.69 31.16
CA SER A 543 4.69 -12.09 30.00
C SER A 543 3.82 -12.50 28.80
N LEU A 544 4.23 -12.12 27.57
CA LEU A 544 3.62 -12.62 26.33
C LEU A 544 4.00 -14.08 26.01
N LEU A 545 5.10 -14.59 26.58
CA LEU A 545 5.64 -15.92 26.25
C LEU A 545 4.62 -17.06 26.40
N PRO A 546 3.79 -17.13 27.47
CA PRO A 546 2.78 -18.17 27.60
C PRO A 546 1.74 -18.16 26.48
N LEU A 547 1.30 -16.97 26.03
CA LEU A 547 0.39 -16.84 24.90
C LEU A 547 1.05 -17.33 23.61
N ILE A 548 2.27 -16.86 23.33
CA ILE A 548 3.01 -17.23 22.11
C ILE A 548 3.24 -18.74 22.05
N ALA A 549 3.56 -19.39 23.17
CA ALA A 549 3.73 -20.85 23.24
C ALA A 549 2.43 -21.64 22.95
N GLN A 550 1.26 -21.06 23.23
CA GLN A 550 -0.04 -21.71 22.99
C GLN A 550 -0.49 -21.61 21.51
N LEU A 551 -0.04 -20.59 20.78
CA LEU A 551 -0.42 -20.33 19.39
C LEU A 551 0.41 -21.18 18.41
N ARG A 552 0.11 -22.48 18.31
CA ARG A 552 0.88 -23.49 17.55
C ARG A 552 1.03 -23.26 16.04
N HIS A 553 0.25 -22.35 15.47
CA HIS A 553 0.27 -22.04 14.04
C HIS A 553 0.84 -20.65 13.74
N LEU A 554 1.32 -19.92 14.76
CA LEU A 554 1.85 -18.56 14.62
C LEU A 554 3.17 -18.58 13.84
N GLN A 555 3.19 -17.91 12.70
CA GLN A 555 4.34 -17.81 11.80
C GLN A 555 4.97 -16.42 11.86
N ASP A 556 4.15 -15.37 11.95
CA ASP A 556 4.60 -13.98 11.89
C ASP A 556 4.21 -13.23 13.15
N LEU A 557 5.17 -12.56 13.78
CA LEU A 557 4.96 -11.78 15.01
C LEU A 557 5.55 -10.39 14.87
N ASP A 558 4.74 -9.35 15.08
CA ASP A 558 5.18 -7.96 15.12
C ASP A 558 4.98 -7.37 16.52
N LEU A 559 6.09 -7.03 17.17
CA LEU A 559 6.09 -6.38 18.47
C LEU A 559 6.33 -4.87 18.28
N VAL A 560 5.25 -4.11 18.41
CA VAL A 560 5.22 -2.67 18.15
C VAL A 560 5.59 -1.89 19.43
N GLY A 561 6.27 -0.76 19.28
CA GLY A 561 6.66 0.12 20.40
C GLY A 561 8.12 -0.03 20.82
N LYS A 562 8.63 0.97 21.54
CA LYS A 562 10.05 1.08 21.97
C LYS A 562 10.26 0.52 23.38
N THR A 563 10.28 -0.80 23.56
CA THR A 563 10.26 -1.36 24.93
C THR A 563 10.90 -2.73 25.10
N ALA A 564 11.57 -3.29 24.09
CA ALA A 564 12.41 -4.45 24.33
C ALA A 564 13.50 -4.09 25.36
N PRO A 565 13.71 -4.89 26.43
CA PRO A 565 14.79 -4.63 27.38
C PRO A 565 16.11 -4.54 26.61
N GLN A 566 16.72 -3.36 26.54
CA GLN A 566 17.93 -3.22 25.76
C GLN A 566 19.07 -3.94 26.48
N HIS A 567 19.87 -4.72 25.74
CA HIS A 567 21.04 -5.36 26.31
C HIS A 567 22.06 -4.29 26.75
N MET A 568 22.10 -4.01 28.06
CA MET A 568 22.91 -2.94 28.68
C MET A 568 24.43 -3.06 28.40
N GLY A 569 24.91 -4.26 28.05
CA GLY A 569 26.33 -4.51 27.74
C GLY A 569 26.80 -4.07 26.35
N LEU A 570 25.92 -3.54 25.49
CA LEU A 570 26.23 -3.10 24.13
C LEU A 570 25.88 -1.61 23.91
N MET A 571 26.10 -0.78 24.93
CA MET A 571 26.04 0.67 24.79
C MET A 571 27.33 1.18 24.12
N VAL A 572 27.38 1.18 22.78
CA VAL A 572 28.45 1.85 22.03
C VAL A 572 27.90 3.06 21.29
N VAL A 573 28.77 4.07 21.21
CA VAL A 573 28.59 5.51 21.02
C VAL A 573 28.24 5.93 19.57
N HIS A 574 28.03 4.98 18.65
CA HIS A 574 27.73 5.26 17.24
C HIS A 574 26.56 4.41 16.71
N ASP A 575 25.69 5.00 15.89
CA ASP A 575 24.51 4.35 15.32
C ASP A 575 24.88 3.51 14.08
N GLY A 576 24.79 2.17 14.19
CA GLY A 576 24.83 1.21 13.07
C GLY A 576 23.57 0.34 12.98
N VAL A 577 23.24 -0.16 11.78
CA VAL A 577 22.07 -1.07 11.55
C VAL A 577 22.22 -2.38 12.32
N LEU A 578 23.44 -2.92 12.37
CA LEU A 578 23.76 -4.14 13.12
C LEU A 578 23.55 -3.98 14.64
N ASP A 579 23.86 -2.80 15.19
CA ASP A 579 23.75 -2.54 16.63
C ASP A 579 22.30 -2.58 17.12
N ARG A 580 21.35 -2.14 16.29
CA ARG A 580 19.92 -2.20 16.61
C ARG A 580 19.43 -3.64 16.72
N TRP A 581 19.89 -4.53 15.83
CA TRP A 581 19.57 -5.95 15.90
C TRP A 581 20.11 -6.61 17.15
N TYR A 582 21.38 -6.39 17.49
CA TYR A 582 21.98 -7.00 18.68
C TYR A 582 21.31 -6.56 19.99
N ARG A 583 20.77 -5.34 20.04
CA ARG A 583 20.03 -4.85 21.22
C ARG A 583 18.78 -5.67 21.53
N VAL A 584 18.12 -6.24 20.52
CA VAL A 584 16.80 -6.90 20.67
C VAL A 584 16.77 -8.36 20.23
N ILE A 585 17.86 -8.91 19.67
CA ILE A 585 17.91 -10.29 19.15
C ILE A 585 17.59 -11.34 20.22
N HIS A 586 17.95 -11.10 21.48
CA HIS A 586 17.65 -12.01 22.59
C HIS A 586 16.14 -12.20 22.81
N VAL A 587 15.33 -11.18 22.50
CA VAL A 587 13.85 -11.24 22.53
C VAL A 587 13.36 -12.20 21.45
N ALA A 588 13.87 -12.05 20.22
CA ALA A 588 13.52 -12.92 19.11
C ALA A 588 13.94 -14.38 19.37
N ILE A 589 15.12 -14.61 19.97
CA ILE A 589 15.58 -15.96 20.37
C ILE A 589 14.64 -16.58 21.40
N ALA A 590 14.24 -15.83 22.43
CA ALA A 590 13.32 -16.32 23.45
C ALA A 590 11.95 -16.71 22.84
N LEU A 591 11.44 -15.91 21.91
CA LEU A 591 10.19 -16.18 21.19
C LEU A 591 10.30 -17.40 20.29
N ALA A 592 11.38 -17.51 19.49
CA ALA A 592 11.62 -18.64 18.60
C ALA A 592 11.74 -19.97 19.37
N ARG A 593 12.37 -19.95 20.56
CA ARG A 593 12.46 -21.13 21.44
C ARG A 593 11.12 -21.49 22.08
N ALA A 594 10.28 -20.50 22.39
CA ALA A 594 8.95 -20.73 22.95
C ALA A 594 7.97 -21.27 21.90
N ASN A 595 8.15 -20.94 20.63
CA ASN A 595 7.28 -21.38 19.56
C ASN A 595 8.06 -21.69 18.27
N SER A 596 8.22 -22.98 17.96
CA SER A 596 8.95 -23.48 16.80
C SER A 596 8.23 -23.26 15.46
N SER A 597 6.96 -22.79 15.44
CA SER A 597 6.26 -22.44 14.20
C SER A 597 6.58 -21.03 13.70
N LEU A 598 7.17 -20.18 14.55
CA LEU A 598 7.57 -18.83 14.18
C LEU A 598 8.60 -18.86 13.06
N ARG A 599 8.32 -18.09 12.01
CA ARG A 599 9.20 -17.90 10.85
C ARG A 599 9.80 -16.51 10.86
N LEU A 600 9.01 -15.48 11.20
CA LEU A 600 9.47 -14.10 11.24
C LEU A 600 9.01 -13.40 12.51
N VAL A 601 9.90 -12.61 13.08
CA VAL A 601 9.61 -11.77 14.24
C VAL A 601 10.18 -10.38 13.99
N ARG A 602 9.36 -9.33 14.13
CA ARG A 602 9.82 -7.94 14.16
C ARG A 602 9.77 -7.41 15.59
N VAL A 603 10.87 -6.83 16.06
CA VAL A 603 11.00 -6.22 17.39
C VAL A 603 11.68 -4.87 17.23
N ASP A 604 11.05 -3.78 17.67
CA ASP A 604 11.62 -2.41 17.57
C ASP A 604 12.16 -2.09 16.15
N LYS A 605 11.31 -2.37 15.13
CA LYS A 605 11.62 -2.23 13.69
C LYS A 605 12.68 -3.18 13.13
N CYS A 606 13.26 -4.04 13.97
CA CYS A 606 14.25 -5.02 13.56
C CYS A 606 13.56 -6.32 13.16
N LEU A 607 13.70 -6.74 11.90
CA LEU A 607 13.12 -7.99 11.40
C LEU A 607 14.12 -9.14 11.53
N PHE A 608 13.64 -10.26 12.06
CA PHE A 608 14.39 -11.48 12.26
C PHE A 608 13.69 -12.68 11.61
N GLU A 609 14.48 -13.59 11.05
CA GLU A 609 14.05 -14.90 10.61
C GLU A 609 14.35 -15.94 11.70
N CYS A 610 13.36 -16.75 12.04
CA CYS A 610 13.43 -17.77 13.06
C CYS A 610 13.47 -19.15 12.42
N ARG A 611 14.44 -19.97 12.83
CA ARG A 611 14.55 -21.37 12.44
C ARG A 611 13.91 -22.27 13.50
N ARG A 612 13.55 -23.49 13.11
CA ARG A 612 12.87 -24.46 13.98
C ARG A 612 13.69 -24.90 15.20
N ASP A 613 15.01 -24.77 15.13
CA ASP A 613 15.94 -25.04 16.23
C ASP A 613 16.02 -23.88 17.25
N GLY A 614 15.26 -22.81 17.04
CA GLY A 614 15.27 -21.61 17.88
C GLY A 614 16.42 -20.65 17.57
N THR A 615 17.20 -20.91 16.51
CA THR A 615 18.20 -19.94 16.02
C THR A 615 17.51 -18.82 15.25
N VAL A 616 18.12 -17.63 15.29
CA VAL A 616 17.54 -16.41 14.75
C VAL A 616 18.59 -15.67 13.93
N THR A 617 18.23 -15.25 12.72
CA THR A 617 19.08 -14.49 11.81
C THR A 617 18.43 -13.14 11.47
N PRO A 618 19.13 -12.00 11.60
CA PRO A 618 18.57 -10.72 11.21
C PRO A 618 18.36 -10.65 9.69
N ARG A 619 17.29 -9.97 9.24
CA ARG A 619 17.10 -9.62 7.83
C ARG A 619 17.45 -8.15 7.61
N THR A 620 18.31 -7.91 6.62
CA THR A 620 18.76 -6.58 6.18
C THR A 620 17.75 -5.83 5.32
N THR A 621 16.59 -6.40 5.04
CA THR A 621 15.63 -5.84 4.08
C THR A 621 14.83 -4.69 4.69
N ASP A 622 15.01 -3.48 4.14
CA ASP A 622 14.32 -2.23 4.50
C ASP A 622 12.83 -2.16 4.08
N SER A 623 12.16 -3.28 3.80
CA SER A 623 10.79 -3.26 3.30
C SER A 623 9.78 -3.46 4.42
N ASP A 624 9.62 -2.44 5.27
CA ASP A 624 8.57 -2.40 6.30
C ASP A 624 7.18 -2.71 5.70
N ALA A 625 6.90 -2.21 4.49
CA ALA A 625 5.65 -2.45 3.77
C ALA A 625 5.36 -3.94 3.48
N TRP A 626 6.39 -4.74 3.15
CA TRP A 626 6.22 -6.17 2.89
C TRP A 626 5.82 -6.92 4.17
N PHE A 627 6.51 -6.64 5.27
CA PHE A 627 6.18 -7.29 6.54
C PHE A 627 4.86 -6.78 7.13
N ASP A 628 4.53 -5.51 6.89
CA ASP A 628 3.22 -4.94 7.21
C ASP A 628 2.11 -5.65 6.45
N ALA A 629 2.29 -6.05 5.18
CA ALA A 629 1.27 -6.83 4.46
C ALA A 629 1.01 -8.21 5.09
N ARG A 630 2.02 -8.79 5.76
CA ARG A 630 1.90 -10.07 6.47
C ARG A 630 1.26 -9.92 7.85
N THR A 631 1.43 -8.77 8.50
CA THR A 631 1.02 -8.55 9.90
C THR A 631 -0.16 -7.62 10.10
N ARG A 632 -0.47 -6.78 9.11
CA ARG A 632 -1.59 -5.83 9.08
C ARG A 632 -2.60 -6.20 7.99
N VAL A 633 -3.77 -5.58 8.10
CA VAL A 633 -4.84 -5.66 7.10
C VAL A 633 -4.79 -4.39 6.27
N GLN A 634 -4.36 -4.48 5.02
CA GLN A 634 -4.22 -3.32 4.13
C GLN A 634 -4.50 -3.71 2.69
N MET A 635 -4.99 -2.75 1.90
CA MET A 635 -4.98 -2.87 0.45
C MET A 635 -3.57 -2.66 -0.09
N SER A 636 -3.19 -3.48 -1.05
CA SER A 636 -1.89 -3.47 -1.72
C SER A 636 -2.02 -3.01 -3.17
N ALA A 637 -0.89 -2.76 -3.84
CA ALA A 637 -0.88 -2.47 -5.27
C ALA A 637 -1.43 -3.63 -6.13
N GLY A 638 -1.34 -4.88 -5.64
CA GLY A 638 -1.92 -6.06 -6.27
C GLY A 638 -3.45 -6.13 -6.17
N ASP A 639 -4.03 -5.41 -5.21
CA ASP A 639 -5.48 -5.28 -5.11
C ASP A 639 -6.04 -4.29 -6.15
N PHE A 640 -5.19 -3.46 -6.76
CA PHE A 640 -5.53 -2.60 -7.91
C PHE A 640 -5.12 -3.25 -9.23
#